data_AF-G0MWY4-F1
#
_entry.id   AF-G0MWY4-F1
#
_cell.length_a   1.000
_cell.length_b   1.000
_cell.length_c   1.000
_cell.angle_alpha   90.00
_cell.angle_beta   90.00
_cell.angle_gamma   90.00
#
_symmetry.space_group_name_H-M   'P 1'
#
loop_
_entity.id
_entity.type
_entity.pdbx_description
1 polymer ?
#
loop_
_entity_poly.entity_id
_entity_poly.type
_entity_poly.pdbx_seq_one_letter_code
_entity_poly.pdbx_strand_id
1 'polypeptide(L)'
;MLESQFKNIDRLAALPAALRSYIPKQLLKNVELENCYTQNELEYVQKVLDSSNDSLRMYGSAESLLQDLKVYMEFPLSRKMFLREMGTNCYTIPNIYHTLKKEVLYCKQDLLFHLQSCVHFELKLFEGAQMLKFSELIEYMKKHEERLSGCYEFVKYGYDVFEDIEISLSCYESLHLASKNAKVAAKDRNATVVVRIFDDGNSKFVMESELFTAINLKNPDQKPLECMDVEGHYRTIEYKHVIEHYRDRIGDIDFIYHLIEFDLHAAVPIVTPTGDHCILAVDAHMDIIAETISVDFFQKITKNKCHMIPKFIAIKYRYFINLKLFQKLREELEEFWKPIEDKPVKRVRNVGPQGFTLEDLKRELKYLGYTNIFPEITAEARSAYANFHSQKPSELKTSDMFAAIQGALALVLTKRYPCLNEFVYRQKVCLHNRSKPCDYCLEAIKETEARIEAEMNAESEQASSSITATTSRDDVKTEKNSKKFNPESVTSEALPIKTLKEKDAELERLKVFEEKSKKSDETEKKMKDLEKEAEEWKMKHFKVLEENVKMGNMLKNTGKSKVLESQVKEKDEQLKLAQKALEEKEQNCKDLEKAVKEKLLEAEKNIETLESQLMKKTKDLEESKKEKNEVYKMLDSSILNFERRLNELELKNSKHTAEQNQEIEKLKKLQAMVTKENKKEMEQLKRNACTSADEIKKLTARIAEKEGAENLLKRSNKGVLRNGSKSIVHVLIAVESNSIRLSSLVFDKYC
;
A
#
# COMPACT_ATOMS: atom_id res chain seq x y z
N MET A 1 -11.73 -20.11 -28.47
CA MET A 1 -10.66 -21.14 -28.44
C MET A 1 -9.29 -20.56 -28.76
N LEU A 2 -9.13 -19.83 -29.87
CA LEU A 2 -7.88 -19.12 -30.22
C LEU A 2 -7.44 -18.14 -29.11
N GLU A 3 -8.36 -17.35 -28.54
CA GLU A 3 -8.07 -16.44 -27.40
C GLU A 3 -7.47 -17.12 -26.15
N SER A 4 -7.77 -18.41 -25.89
CA SER A 4 -7.21 -19.13 -24.73
C SER A 4 -5.80 -19.69 -24.98
N GLN A 5 -5.47 -19.96 -26.24
CA GLN A 5 -4.14 -20.43 -26.63
C GLN A 5 -3.15 -19.26 -26.66
N PHE A 6 -3.60 -18.07 -27.05
CA PHE A 6 -2.78 -16.87 -27.15
C PHE A 6 -2.49 -16.22 -25.78
N LYS A 7 -3.43 -16.25 -24.82
CA LYS A 7 -3.19 -15.82 -23.42
C LYS A 7 -2.06 -16.58 -22.71
N ASN A 8 -1.84 -17.85 -23.08
CA ASN A 8 -0.86 -18.72 -22.42
C ASN A 8 0.59 -18.39 -22.82
N ILE A 9 0.84 -18.05 -24.08
CA ILE A 9 2.21 -17.91 -24.64
C ILE A 9 2.97 -16.74 -24.00
N ASP A 10 2.27 -15.68 -23.62
CA ASP A 10 2.87 -14.40 -23.21
C ASP A 10 3.29 -14.40 -21.74
N ARG A 11 2.47 -15.00 -20.87
CA ARG A 11 2.82 -15.23 -19.47
C ARG A 11 3.96 -16.23 -19.35
N LEU A 12 4.02 -17.25 -20.23
CA LEU A 12 5.14 -18.18 -20.31
C LEU A 12 6.49 -17.47 -20.55
N ALA A 13 6.55 -16.40 -21.34
CA ALA A 13 7.78 -15.64 -21.57
C ALA A 13 8.23 -14.83 -20.33
N ALA A 14 7.29 -14.35 -19.52
CA ALA A 14 7.58 -13.58 -18.31
C ALA A 14 7.89 -14.47 -17.09
N LEU A 15 7.39 -15.71 -17.06
CA LEU A 15 7.54 -16.65 -15.94
C LEU A 15 9.00 -16.89 -15.50
N PRO A 16 9.98 -17.11 -16.41
CA PRO A 16 11.38 -17.26 -16.00
C PRO A 16 11.92 -16.04 -15.24
N ALA A 17 11.60 -14.83 -15.70
CA ALA A 17 12.04 -13.58 -15.04
C ALA A 17 11.32 -13.39 -13.69
N ALA A 18 10.02 -13.69 -13.64
CA ALA A 18 9.24 -13.65 -12.41
C ALA A 18 9.79 -14.61 -11.36
N LEU A 19 10.06 -15.88 -11.73
CA LEU A 19 10.66 -16.87 -10.84
C LEU A 19 12.04 -16.44 -10.32
N ARG A 20 12.91 -15.88 -11.17
CA ARG A 20 14.23 -15.36 -10.75
C ARG A 20 14.13 -14.21 -9.74
N SER A 21 13.06 -13.41 -9.85
CA SER A 21 12.84 -12.30 -8.94
C SER A 21 12.14 -12.73 -7.64
N TYR A 22 11.24 -13.71 -7.74
CA TYR A 22 10.39 -14.18 -6.65
C TYR A 22 11.12 -15.18 -5.75
N ILE A 23 11.91 -16.09 -6.34
CA ILE A 23 12.62 -17.15 -5.62
C ILE A 23 14.07 -16.73 -5.36
N PRO A 24 14.60 -16.88 -4.13
CA PRO A 24 16.00 -16.67 -3.85
C PRO A 24 16.92 -17.46 -4.78
N LYS A 25 17.89 -16.79 -5.38
CA LYS A 25 18.83 -17.38 -6.36
C LYS A 25 19.58 -18.61 -5.85
N GLN A 26 19.80 -18.71 -4.54
CA GLN A 26 20.48 -19.82 -3.90
C GLN A 26 19.67 -21.11 -4.02
N LEU A 27 18.33 -21.01 -4.09
CA LEU A 27 17.43 -22.15 -4.34
C LEU A 27 17.35 -22.50 -5.83
N LEU A 28 17.67 -21.54 -6.71
CA LEU A 28 17.60 -21.71 -8.17
C LEU A 28 18.88 -22.28 -8.80
N LYS A 29 19.97 -22.45 -8.05
CA LYS A 29 21.29 -22.84 -8.59
C LYS A 29 21.28 -24.10 -9.48
N ASN A 30 20.41 -25.05 -9.17
CA ASN A 30 20.29 -26.33 -9.88
C ASN A 30 18.95 -26.46 -10.63
N VAL A 31 18.23 -25.35 -10.81
CA VAL A 31 16.90 -25.32 -11.44
C VAL A 31 17.04 -24.85 -12.89
N GLU A 32 16.56 -25.65 -13.84
CA GLU A 32 16.59 -25.30 -15.26
C GLU A 32 15.39 -24.43 -15.65
N LEU A 33 15.58 -23.11 -15.69
CA LEU A 33 14.52 -22.17 -16.09
C LEU A 33 14.38 -22.00 -17.61
N GLU A 34 15.46 -22.16 -18.39
CA GLU A 34 15.50 -21.80 -19.82
C GLU A 34 15.15 -22.95 -20.78
N ASN A 35 15.21 -24.21 -20.31
CA ASN A 35 15.01 -25.40 -21.15
C ASN A 35 13.60 -26.00 -21.06
N CYS A 36 12.69 -25.35 -20.34
CA CYS A 36 11.35 -25.86 -20.09
C CYS A 36 10.38 -25.42 -21.22
N TYR A 37 10.55 -25.95 -22.43
CA TYR A 37 9.61 -25.71 -23.54
C TYR A 37 8.26 -26.35 -23.23
N THR A 38 7.26 -25.54 -22.85
CA THR A 38 5.89 -25.97 -22.63
C THR A 38 4.92 -24.92 -23.18
N GLN A 39 3.71 -25.35 -23.54
CA GLN A 39 2.63 -24.46 -23.96
C GLN A 39 1.69 -24.10 -22.80
N ASN A 40 1.98 -24.57 -21.58
CA ASN A 40 1.12 -24.44 -20.40
C ASN A 40 1.93 -23.93 -19.20
N GLU A 41 1.50 -22.82 -18.61
CA GLU A 41 2.11 -22.21 -17.41
C GLU A 41 2.25 -23.20 -16.24
N LEU A 42 1.22 -24.01 -15.98
CA LEU A 42 1.20 -24.94 -14.86
C LEU A 42 2.20 -26.08 -15.09
N GLU A 43 2.30 -26.58 -16.32
CA GLU A 43 3.28 -27.59 -16.68
C GLU A 43 4.71 -27.03 -16.58
N TYR A 44 4.92 -25.78 -16.99
CA TYR A 44 6.20 -25.09 -16.81
C TYR A 44 6.61 -25.03 -15.34
N VAL A 45 5.72 -24.52 -14.48
CA VAL A 45 5.98 -24.41 -13.03
C VAL A 45 6.20 -25.78 -12.40
N GLN A 46 5.44 -26.81 -12.81
CA GLN A 46 5.65 -28.18 -12.33
C GLN A 46 7.05 -28.71 -12.70
N LYS A 47 7.53 -28.49 -13.94
CA LYS A 47 8.90 -28.89 -14.33
C LYS A 47 9.98 -28.16 -13.54
N VAL A 48 9.76 -26.87 -13.23
CA VAL A 48 10.64 -26.09 -12.35
C VAL A 48 10.68 -26.71 -10.95
N LEU A 49 9.54 -27.10 -10.38
CA LEU A 49 9.48 -27.79 -9.09
C LEU A 49 10.15 -29.17 -9.12
N ASP A 50 9.89 -29.97 -10.15
CA ASP A 50 10.45 -31.32 -10.32
C ASP A 50 11.97 -31.30 -10.48
N SER A 51 12.50 -30.32 -11.24
CA SER A 51 13.95 -30.13 -11.41
C SER A 51 14.64 -29.53 -10.19
N SER A 52 13.88 -29.00 -9.23
CA SER A 52 14.45 -28.34 -8.05
C SER A 52 15.10 -29.27 -7.02
N ASN A 53 14.97 -30.59 -7.21
CA ASN A 53 15.46 -31.58 -6.25
C ASN A 53 14.97 -31.25 -4.83
N ASP A 54 13.65 -31.08 -4.67
CA ASP A 54 12.96 -30.78 -3.41
C ASP A 54 13.29 -29.45 -2.72
N SER A 55 14.06 -28.55 -3.36
CA SER A 55 14.47 -27.26 -2.77
C SER A 55 13.36 -26.21 -2.78
N LEU A 56 12.34 -26.36 -3.63
CA LEU A 56 11.22 -25.42 -3.76
C LEU A 56 9.93 -25.89 -3.09
N ARG A 57 9.97 -26.94 -2.26
CA ARG A 57 8.78 -27.47 -1.56
C ARG A 57 8.08 -26.46 -0.62
N MET A 58 8.77 -25.40 -0.23
CA MET A 58 8.20 -24.34 0.60
C MET A 58 7.11 -23.54 -0.13
N TYR A 59 7.14 -23.50 -1.46
CA TYR A 59 6.16 -22.81 -2.32
C TYR A 59 4.92 -23.67 -2.61
N GLY A 60 4.81 -24.86 -2.02
CA GLY A 60 3.65 -25.74 -2.17
C GLY A 60 3.62 -26.48 -3.51
N SER A 61 2.42 -26.59 -4.11
CA SER A 61 2.22 -27.24 -5.40
C SER A 61 2.45 -26.27 -6.56
N ALA A 62 2.54 -26.79 -7.79
CA ALA A 62 2.66 -25.94 -8.98
C ALA A 62 1.49 -24.97 -9.12
N GLU A 63 0.27 -25.38 -8.74
CA GLU A 63 -0.90 -24.50 -8.74
C GLU A 63 -0.78 -23.37 -7.72
N SER A 64 -0.24 -23.68 -6.54
CA SER A 64 -0.07 -22.69 -5.46
C SER A 64 0.96 -21.64 -5.88
N LEU A 65 2.16 -22.10 -6.29
CA LEU A 65 3.22 -21.21 -6.77
C LEU A 65 2.79 -20.41 -8.02
N LEU A 66 2.07 -21.02 -8.96
CA LEU A 66 1.58 -20.29 -10.12
C LEU A 66 0.55 -19.21 -9.75
N GLN A 67 -0.29 -19.46 -8.75
CA GLN A 67 -1.25 -18.48 -8.27
C GLN A 67 -0.54 -17.30 -7.59
N ASP A 68 0.45 -17.57 -6.75
CA ASP A 68 1.27 -16.55 -6.10
C ASP A 68 2.04 -15.72 -7.14
N LEU A 69 2.65 -16.38 -8.14
CA LEU A 69 3.34 -15.69 -9.24
C LEU A 69 2.39 -14.81 -10.06
N LYS A 70 1.13 -15.20 -10.22
CA LYS A 70 0.13 -14.37 -10.92
C LYS A 70 -0.11 -13.06 -10.17
N VAL A 71 -0.28 -13.13 -8.85
CA VAL A 71 -0.39 -11.94 -7.98
C VAL A 71 0.90 -11.11 -8.06
N TYR A 72 2.06 -11.74 -7.88
CA TYR A 72 3.36 -11.07 -7.92
C TYR A 72 3.66 -10.38 -9.25
N MET A 73 3.12 -10.86 -10.38
CA MET A 73 3.31 -10.25 -11.69
C MET A 73 2.30 -9.14 -12.02
N GLU A 74 1.26 -8.94 -11.21
CA GLU A 74 0.11 -8.07 -11.47
C GLU A 74 0.17 -6.74 -10.70
N PHE A 75 1.27 -6.00 -10.87
CA PHE A 75 1.40 -4.62 -10.36
C PHE A 75 1.62 -3.60 -11.51
N PRO A 76 1.31 -2.31 -11.30
CA PRO A 76 1.51 -1.27 -12.32
C PRO A 76 2.96 -1.25 -12.81
N LEU A 77 3.18 -1.03 -14.12
CA LEU A 77 4.52 -1.05 -14.73
C LEU A 77 5.34 -2.35 -14.56
N SER A 78 4.75 -3.50 -14.17
CA SER A 78 5.48 -4.76 -13.98
C SER A 78 6.26 -5.24 -15.22
N ARG A 79 5.85 -4.82 -16.42
CA ARG A 79 6.59 -5.04 -17.69
C ARG A 79 8.01 -4.48 -17.70
N LYS A 80 8.30 -3.44 -16.90
CA LYS A 80 9.66 -2.89 -16.75
C LYS A 80 10.57 -3.86 -15.98
N MET A 81 9.97 -4.74 -15.18
CA MET A 81 10.68 -5.68 -14.30
C MET A 81 10.72 -7.08 -14.90
N PHE A 82 9.62 -7.54 -15.49
CA PHE A 82 9.54 -8.79 -16.24
C PHE A 82 9.38 -8.41 -17.70
N LEU A 83 10.50 -8.25 -18.43
CA LEU A 83 10.52 -7.86 -19.83
C LEU A 83 9.44 -8.63 -20.62
N ARG A 84 8.36 -7.94 -21.02
CA ARG A 84 7.35 -8.48 -21.91
C ARG A 84 7.63 -7.95 -23.31
N GLU A 85 7.89 -8.83 -24.26
CA GLU A 85 8.14 -8.42 -25.65
C GLU A 85 6.90 -7.75 -26.25
N MET A 86 7.09 -6.57 -26.84
CA MET A 86 6.08 -5.89 -27.66
C MET A 86 5.74 -6.79 -28.85
N GLY A 87 4.54 -7.37 -28.87
CA GLY A 87 4.39 -8.65 -29.57
C GLY A 87 3.32 -9.53 -29.01
N THR A 88 3.36 -9.62 -27.71
CA THR A 88 2.67 -10.60 -26.91
C THR A 88 1.30 -10.03 -26.51
N ASN A 89 0.25 -10.86 -26.51
CA ASN A 89 -1.14 -10.47 -26.18
C ASN A 89 -1.22 -10.06 -24.71
N CYS A 90 -0.79 -8.85 -24.42
CA CYS A 90 -0.84 -8.29 -23.09
C CYS A 90 -2.28 -7.84 -22.78
N TYR A 91 -3.15 -8.80 -22.43
CA TYR A 91 -4.52 -8.54 -21.96
C TYR A 91 -4.56 -7.95 -20.54
N THR A 92 -3.48 -7.33 -20.07
CA THR A 92 -3.54 -6.62 -18.79
C THR A 92 -4.35 -5.37 -19.04
N ILE A 93 -5.66 -5.49 -18.80
CA ILE A 93 -6.58 -4.37 -18.75
C ILE A 93 -5.96 -3.39 -17.74
N PRO A 94 -5.77 -2.12 -18.11
CA PRO A 94 -5.23 -1.13 -17.20
C PRO A 94 -6.02 -1.13 -15.90
N ASN A 95 -5.32 -1.12 -14.77
CA ASN A 95 -5.97 -1.08 -13.46
C ASN A 95 -6.90 0.14 -13.38
N ILE A 96 -8.13 -0.12 -12.93
CA ILE A 96 -9.16 0.89 -12.75
C ILE A 96 -9.06 1.41 -11.31
N TYR A 97 -8.82 2.71 -11.17
CA TYR A 97 -8.78 3.38 -9.88
C TYR A 97 -10.03 4.23 -9.70
N HIS A 98 -10.52 4.30 -8.48
CA HIS A 98 -11.62 5.19 -8.12
C HIS A 98 -11.10 6.27 -7.18
N THR A 99 -11.43 7.53 -7.49
CA THR A 99 -11.21 8.63 -6.55
C THR A 99 -12.15 8.50 -5.36
N LEU A 100 -11.86 9.19 -4.26
CA LEU A 100 -12.82 9.35 -3.15
C LEU A 100 -14.14 10.00 -3.59
N LYS A 101 -14.11 10.74 -4.71
CA LYS A 101 -15.30 11.33 -5.37
C LYS A 101 -16.01 10.34 -6.31
N LYS A 102 -15.55 9.09 -6.37
CA LYS A 102 -16.04 8.00 -7.23
C LYS A 102 -15.80 8.20 -8.74
N GLU A 103 -14.90 9.10 -9.11
CA GLU A 103 -14.48 9.24 -10.51
C GLU A 103 -13.51 8.12 -10.89
N VAL A 104 -13.52 7.73 -12.16
CA VAL A 104 -12.67 6.66 -12.68
C VAL A 104 -11.36 7.24 -13.22
N LEU A 105 -10.24 6.66 -12.78
CA LEU A 105 -8.89 6.99 -13.20
C LEU A 105 -8.18 5.75 -13.76
N TYR A 106 -7.30 5.99 -14.73
CA TYR A 106 -6.38 4.99 -15.26
C TYR A 106 -4.94 5.46 -15.07
N CYS A 107 -4.05 4.52 -14.77
CA CYS A 107 -2.62 4.75 -14.91
C CYS A 107 -2.30 5.01 -16.39
N LYS A 108 -1.73 6.17 -16.69
CA LYS A 108 -1.48 6.62 -18.07
C LYS A 108 -0.50 5.71 -18.80
N GLN A 109 0.53 5.24 -18.12
CA GLN A 109 1.55 4.36 -18.67
C GLN A 109 1.00 2.95 -18.97
N ASP A 110 0.13 2.43 -18.11
CA ASP A 110 -0.50 1.12 -18.33
C ASP A 110 -1.57 1.20 -19.41
N LEU A 111 -2.31 2.31 -19.46
CA LEU A 111 -3.26 2.59 -20.55
C LEU A 111 -2.55 2.70 -21.90
N LEU A 112 -1.46 3.46 -22.00
CA LEU A 112 -0.69 3.58 -23.24
C LEU A 112 -0.15 2.22 -23.70
N PHE A 113 0.36 1.43 -22.76
CA PHE A 113 0.86 0.09 -23.07
C PHE A 113 -0.26 -0.88 -23.50
N HIS A 114 -1.44 -0.78 -22.89
CA HIS A 114 -2.61 -1.53 -23.33
C HIS A 114 -2.99 -1.17 -24.77
N LEU A 115 -3.05 0.12 -25.09
CA LEU A 115 -3.32 0.60 -26.46
C LEU A 115 -2.27 0.11 -27.46
N GLN A 116 -0.99 0.18 -27.11
CA GLN A 116 0.10 -0.37 -27.92
C GLN A 116 -0.08 -1.88 -28.15
N SER A 117 -0.46 -2.63 -27.12
CA SER A 117 -0.71 -4.08 -27.21
C SER A 117 -1.88 -4.40 -28.13
N CYS A 118 -2.98 -3.63 -28.06
CA CYS A 118 -4.10 -3.74 -28.98
C CYS A 118 -3.67 -3.47 -30.43
N VAL A 119 -2.94 -2.39 -30.68
CA VAL A 119 -2.44 -2.05 -32.03
C VAL A 119 -1.48 -3.13 -32.56
N HIS A 120 -0.61 -3.65 -31.70
CA HIS A 120 0.35 -4.69 -32.08
C HIS A 120 -0.32 -6.02 -32.42
N PHE A 121 -1.38 -6.39 -31.69
CA PHE A 121 -2.16 -7.57 -32.01
C PHE A 121 -2.74 -7.49 -33.42
N GLU A 122 -3.34 -6.35 -33.75
CA GLU A 122 -3.92 -6.11 -35.08
C GLU A 122 -2.85 -6.11 -36.19
N LEU A 123 -1.66 -5.58 -35.94
CA LEU A 123 -0.53 -5.65 -36.89
C LEU A 123 -0.25 -7.06 -37.42
N LYS A 124 -0.42 -8.08 -36.58
CA LYS A 124 -0.19 -9.48 -36.97
C LYS A 124 -1.25 -10.03 -37.91
N LEU A 125 -2.40 -9.36 -38.03
CA LEU A 125 -3.54 -9.77 -38.84
C LEU A 125 -3.58 -9.09 -40.23
N PHE A 126 -2.78 -8.04 -40.46
CA PHE A 126 -2.82 -7.26 -41.70
C PHE A 126 -1.51 -7.31 -42.50
N GLU A 127 -1.63 -7.36 -43.83
CA GLU A 127 -0.50 -7.30 -44.77
C GLU A 127 -0.48 -5.98 -45.57
N GLY A 128 0.69 -5.58 -46.08
CA GLY A 128 0.83 -4.46 -47.04
C GLY A 128 0.75 -3.06 -46.41
N ALA A 129 0.04 -2.13 -47.05
CA ALA A 129 0.05 -0.70 -46.68
C ALA A 129 -0.53 -0.40 -45.28
N GLN A 130 -1.37 -1.29 -44.74
CA GLN A 130 -1.90 -1.15 -43.38
C GLN A 130 -0.83 -1.48 -42.33
N MET A 131 0.02 -2.47 -42.60
CA MET A 131 1.15 -2.82 -41.74
C MET A 131 2.11 -1.64 -41.53
N LEU A 132 2.39 -0.86 -42.59
CA LEU A 132 3.24 0.33 -42.50
C LEU A 132 2.64 1.41 -41.59
N LYS A 133 1.34 1.72 -41.75
CA LYS A 133 0.64 2.72 -40.92
C LYS A 133 0.62 2.35 -39.43
N PHE A 134 0.40 1.08 -39.14
CA PHE A 134 0.41 0.61 -37.76
C PHE A 134 1.83 0.56 -37.17
N SER A 135 2.85 0.24 -37.98
CA SER A 135 4.26 0.34 -37.56
C SER A 135 4.62 1.77 -37.16
N GLU A 136 4.23 2.76 -37.96
CA GLU A 136 4.40 4.19 -37.64
C GLU A 136 3.65 4.59 -36.35
N LEU A 137 2.43 4.07 -36.15
CA LEU A 137 1.65 4.30 -34.93
C LEU A 137 2.33 3.71 -33.69
N ILE A 138 2.89 2.50 -33.78
CA ILE A 138 3.64 1.89 -32.68
C ILE A 138 4.88 2.71 -32.35
N GLU A 139 5.63 3.15 -33.37
CA GLU A 139 6.81 3.99 -33.16
C GLU A 139 6.44 5.32 -32.49
N TYR A 140 5.34 5.94 -32.93
CA TYR A 140 4.78 7.12 -32.28
C TYR A 140 4.42 6.86 -30.81
N MET A 141 3.69 5.77 -30.52
CA MET A 141 3.32 5.42 -29.15
C MET A 141 4.54 5.12 -28.27
N LYS A 142 5.59 4.47 -28.80
CA LYS A 142 6.85 4.22 -28.07
C LYS A 142 7.55 5.52 -27.71
N LYS A 143 7.67 6.45 -28.66
CA LYS A 143 8.25 7.79 -28.40
C LYS A 143 7.46 8.55 -27.34
N HIS A 144 6.15 8.37 -27.27
CA HIS A 144 5.31 8.97 -26.24
C HIS A 144 5.42 8.26 -24.88
N GLU A 145 5.69 6.96 -24.84
CA GLU A 145 6.00 6.23 -23.60
C GLU A 145 7.33 6.69 -22.99
N GLU A 146 8.35 6.94 -23.82
CA GLU A 146 9.63 7.50 -23.36
C GLU A 146 9.45 8.86 -22.67
N ARG A 147 8.50 9.68 -23.13
CA ARG A 147 8.14 10.95 -22.48
C ARG A 147 7.50 10.77 -21.11
N LEU A 148 6.96 9.59 -20.82
CA LEU A 148 6.42 9.22 -19.51
C LEU A 148 7.48 8.53 -18.63
N SER A 149 8.73 8.40 -19.11
CA SER A 149 9.83 7.94 -18.29
C SER A 149 10.05 8.90 -17.13
N GLY A 150 10.31 8.37 -15.93
CA GLY A 150 10.52 9.21 -14.74
C GLY A 150 9.24 9.74 -14.08
N CYS A 151 8.04 9.33 -14.54
CA CYS A 151 6.78 9.74 -13.91
C CYS A 151 5.80 8.56 -13.75
N TYR A 152 4.86 8.71 -12.83
CA TYR A 152 3.69 7.84 -12.66
C TYR A 152 2.44 8.72 -12.57
N GLU A 153 1.63 8.71 -13.64
CA GLU A 153 0.55 9.69 -13.84
C GLU A 153 -0.80 9.01 -14.02
N PHE A 154 -1.87 9.71 -13.66
CA PHE A 154 -3.24 9.24 -13.82
C PHE A 154 -4.03 10.14 -14.77
N VAL A 155 -4.93 9.52 -15.53
CA VAL A 155 -5.87 10.20 -16.43
C VAL A 155 -7.29 9.84 -16.06
N LYS A 156 -8.18 10.85 -16.02
CA LYS A 156 -9.62 10.63 -15.84
C LYS A 156 -10.18 9.91 -17.06
N TYR A 157 -11.10 8.99 -16.80
CA TYR A 157 -11.88 8.38 -17.86
C TYR A 157 -12.82 9.42 -18.48
N GLY A 158 -12.49 9.90 -19.67
CA GLY A 158 -13.40 10.72 -20.46
C GLY A 158 -14.17 9.83 -21.40
N TYR A 159 -15.45 9.56 -21.11
CA TYR A 159 -16.32 8.69 -21.93
C TYR A 159 -16.17 9.01 -23.43
N ASP A 160 -16.31 10.28 -23.83
CA ASP A 160 -16.20 10.72 -25.22
C ASP A 160 -14.84 10.36 -25.86
N VAL A 161 -13.73 10.50 -25.14
CA VAL A 161 -12.38 10.21 -25.67
C VAL A 161 -12.16 8.71 -25.83
N PHE A 162 -12.66 7.91 -24.89
CA PHE A 162 -12.56 6.47 -24.97
C PHE A 162 -13.52 5.88 -25.99
N GLU A 163 -14.70 6.46 -26.15
CA GLU A 163 -15.63 6.12 -27.22
C GLU A 163 -15.05 6.52 -28.58
N ASP A 164 -14.37 7.67 -28.71
CA ASP A 164 -13.65 8.05 -29.93
C ASP A 164 -12.48 7.11 -30.23
N ILE A 165 -11.73 6.67 -29.22
CA ILE A 165 -10.67 5.65 -29.37
C ILE A 165 -11.31 4.32 -29.78
N GLU A 166 -12.39 3.91 -29.12
CA GLU A 166 -13.12 2.67 -29.39
C GLU A 166 -13.78 2.70 -30.77
N ILE A 167 -14.30 3.84 -31.25
CA ILE A 167 -14.86 4.07 -32.60
C ILE A 167 -13.75 4.10 -33.65
N SER A 168 -12.64 4.80 -33.38
CA SER A 168 -11.47 4.81 -34.27
C SER A 168 -10.83 3.43 -34.39
N LEU A 169 -11.09 2.58 -33.40
CA LEU A 169 -10.68 1.18 -33.30
C LEU A 169 -11.91 0.22 -33.38
N SER A 170 -13.09 0.64 -33.86
CA SER A 170 -14.33 -0.16 -33.73
C SER A 170 -14.45 -1.29 -34.75
N CYS A 171 -13.39 -1.52 -35.52
CA CYS A 171 -13.24 -2.74 -36.29
C CYS A 171 -12.79 -3.93 -35.41
N TYR A 172 -12.60 -3.75 -34.09
CA TYR A 172 -11.84 -4.68 -33.25
C TYR A 172 -12.61 -5.10 -31.97
N GLU A 173 -12.92 -6.40 -31.83
CA GLU A 173 -13.70 -6.98 -30.70
C GLU A 173 -13.00 -6.86 -29.32
N SER A 174 -11.68 -6.64 -29.29
CA SER A 174 -10.85 -6.68 -28.06
C SER A 174 -11.00 -5.47 -27.13
N LEU A 175 -11.55 -4.34 -27.59
CA LEU A 175 -11.72 -3.10 -26.79
C LEU A 175 -13.02 -3.04 -25.99
N HIS A 176 -14.00 -3.88 -26.31
CA HIS A 176 -15.34 -3.88 -25.70
C HIS A 176 -15.38 -4.25 -24.21
N LEU A 177 -14.26 -4.74 -23.62
CA LEU A 177 -14.18 -5.10 -22.20
C LEU A 177 -13.91 -3.90 -21.28
N ALA A 178 -13.25 -2.85 -21.77
CA ALA A 178 -12.86 -1.71 -20.94
C ALA A 178 -14.00 -0.71 -20.72
N SER A 179 -14.90 -0.50 -21.69
CA SER A 179 -15.96 0.51 -21.62
C SER A 179 -17.20 0.06 -20.84
N LYS A 180 -17.48 -1.25 -20.73
CA LYS A 180 -18.67 -1.77 -20.02
C LYS A 180 -18.69 -1.51 -18.51
N ASN A 181 -17.54 -1.24 -17.89
CA ASN A 181 -17.41 -1.08 -16.44
C ASN A 181 -17.34 0.39 -15.96
N ALA A 182 -17.30 1.36 -16.87
CA ALA A 182 -17.16 2.77 -16.51
C ALA A 182 -18.45 3.54 -16.83
N LYS A 183 -19.31 3.74 -15.82
CA LYS A 183 -20.41 4.72 -15.92
C LYS A 183 -20.11 5.96 -15.09
N VAL A 184 -20.10 7.09 -15.81
CA VAL A 184 -20.13 8.50 -15.38
C VAL A 184 -18.80 9.14 -14.96
N ALA A 185 -18.28 10.04 -15.82
CA ALA A 185 -18.20 11.50 -15.63
C ALA A 185 -17.24 12.09 -16.69
N ALA A 186 -17.57 13.26 -17.27
CA ALA A 186 -16.79 13.89 -18.34
C ALA A 186 -16.29 15.30 -17.96
N LYS A 187 -15.25 15.70 -18.70
CA LYS A 187 -14.65 17.04 -18.89
C LYS A 187 -13.77 17.58 -17.76
N ASP A 188 -12.50 17.17 -17.78
CA ASP A 188 -11.41 18.13 -17.60
C ASP A 188 -10.18 17.74 -18.45
N ARG A 189 -9.49 18.73 -19.02
CA ARG A 189 -8.39 18.54 -19.99
C ARG A 189 -6.99 18.61 -19.38
N ASN A 190 -6.89 18.70 -18.05
CA ASN A 190 -5.61 18.73 -17.35
C ASN A 190 -5.34 17.40 -16.64
N ALA A 191 -4.07 16.98 -16.64
CA ALA A 191 -3.61 15.86 -15.83
C ALA A 191 -4.08 16.05 -14.38
N THR A 192 -4.76 15.04 -13.86
CA THR A 192 -5.30 15.10 -12.50
C THR A 192 -4.16 14.89 -11.51
N VAL A 193 -4.06 15.78 -10.53
CA VAL A 193 -3.07 15.62 -9.45
C VAL A 193 -3.64 14.63 -8.46
N VAL A 194 -3.01 13.46 -8.39
CA VAL A 194 -3.50 12.32 -7.62
C VAL A 194 -2.52 11.97 -6.51
N VAL A 195 -3.05 11.61 -5.34
CA VAL A 195 -2.29 11.04 -4.23
C VAL A 195 -2.90 9.69 -3.84
N ARG A 196 -2.07 8.65 -3.80
CA ARG A 196 -2.46 7.31 -3.36
C ARG A 196 -2.53 7.22 -1.84
N ILE A 197 -3.65 6.67 -1.36
CA ILE A 197 -3.85 6.20 0.00
C ILE A 197 -3.57 4.70 -0.01
N PHE A 198 -2.43 4.33 0.56
CA PHE A 198 -2.05 2.95 0.77
C PHE A 198 -2.83 2.37 1.95
N ASP A 199 -3.44 1.21 1.73
CA ASP A 199 -4.16 0.46 2.75
C ASP A 199 -3.49 -0.92 2.89
N ASP A 200 -2.93 -1.18 4.08
CA ASP A 200 -2.31 -2.46 4.45
C ASP A 200 -3.24 -3.33 5.32
N GLY A 201 -4.52 -2.97 5.41
CA GLY A 201 -5.54 -3.61 6.25
C GLY A 201 -5.57 -3.10 7.70
N ASN A 202 -4.44 -2.57 8.20
CA ASN A 202 -4.32 -2.07 9.56
C ASN A 202 -4.41 -0.54 9.62
N SER A 203 -3.91 0.13 8.59
CA SER A 203 -3.68 1.57 8.57
C SER A 203 -3.79 2.13 7.17
N LYS A 204 -4.09 3.44 7.10
CA LYS A 204 -4.22 4.17 5.85
C LYS A 204 -3.25 5.32 5.85
N PHE A 205 -2.32 5.32 4.91
CA PHE A 205 -1.24 6.30 4.86
C PHE A 205 -0.92 6.68 3.41
N VAL A 206 -0.24 7.80 3.23
CA VAL A 206 0.19 8.31 1.92
C VAL A 206 1.71 8.39 1.88
N MET A 207 2.30 8.34 0.69
CA MET A 207 3.71 8.65 0.51
C MET A 207 3.92 10.17 0.62
N GLU A 208 4.88 10.61 1.45
CA GLU A 208 5.12 12.03 1.74
C GLU A 208 5.49 12.80 0.47
N SER A 209 6.42 12.26 -0.33
CA SER A 209 6.83 12.88 -1.60
C SER A 209 5.68 13.03 -2.59
N GLU A 210 4.76 12.06 -2.66
CA GLU A 210 3.57 12.13 -3.51
C GLU A 210 2.62 13.25 -3.03
N LEU A 211 2.35 13.33 -1.73
CA LEU A 211 1.52 14.37 -1.13
C LEU A 211 2.12 15.78 -1.29
N PHE A 212 3.40 15.96 -0.95
CA PHE A 212 4.03 17.27 -0.96
C PHE A 212 4.21 17.80 -2.37
N THR A 213 4.54 16.94 -3.33
CA THR A 213 4.55 17.30 -4.76
C THR A 213 3.17 17.78 -5.20
N ALA A 214 2.11 17.07 -4.83
CA ALA A 214 0.74 17.44 -5.16
C ALA A 214 0.32 18.79 -4.54
N ILE A 215 0.62 19.00 -3.26
CA ILE A 215 0.33 20.26 -2.55
C ILE A 215 1.09 21.43 -3.18
N ASN A 216 2.39 21.27 -3.46
CA ASN A 216 3.22 22.33 -4.04
C ASN A 216 2.75 22.70 -5.45
N LEU A 217 2.33 21.70 -6.23
CA LEU A 217 1.79 21.93 -7.58
C LEU A 217 0.46 22.68 -7.56
N LYS A 218 -0.41 22.43 -6.58
CA LYS A 218 -1.72 23.09 -6.45
C LYS A 218 -1.67 24.44 -5.73
N ASN A 219 -0.63 24.68 -4.93
CA ASN A 219 -0.47 25.89 -4.13
C ASN A 219 0.89 26.56 -4.44
N PRO A 220 1.14 26.99 -5.69
CA PRO A 220 2.46 27.49 -6.11
C PRO A 220 2.85 28.81 -5.40
N ASP A 221 1.87 29.57 -4.92
CA ASP A 221 2.10 30.84 -4.22
C ASP A 221 2.47 30.66 -2.73
N GLN A 222 2.34 29.43 -2.20
CA GLN A 222 2.70 29.12 -0.82
C GLN A 222 4.14 28.62 -0.74
N LYS A 223 4.76 28.75 0.45
CA LYS A 223 6.08 28.15 0.69
C LYS A 223 6.02 26.64 0.37
N PRO A 224 6.88 26.13 -0.52
CA PRO A 224 6.91 24.71 -0.85
C PRO A 224 7.19 23.86 0.40
N LEU A 225 6.47 22.75 0.51
CA LEU A 225 6.79 21.69 1.45
C LEU A 225 8.00 20.91 0.94
N GLU A 226 9.00 20.77 1.79
CA GLU A 226 10.19 19.97 1.49
C GLU A 226 9.98 18.54 1.98
N CYS A 227 10.23 17.57 1.09
CA CYS A 227 10.17 16.16 1.43
C CYS A 227 11.50 15.70 2.02
N MET A 228 11.43 14.93 3.11
CA MET A 228 12.60 14.45 3.85
C MET A 228 12.94 13.00 3.51
N ASP A 229 12.61 12.56 2.29
CA ASP A 229 13.00 11.26 1.76
C ASP A 229 14.53 11.13 1.79
N VAL A 230 15.03 10.04 2.38
CA VAL A 230 16.47 9.80 2.55
C VAL A 230 16.88 8.69 1.62
N GLU A 231 17.75 8.96 0.65
CA GLU A 231 18.40 8.02 -0.27
C GLU A 231 17.70 6.64 -0.41
N GLY A 232 16.62 6.58 -1.19
CA GLY A 232 15.88 5.33 -1.45
C GLY A 232 14.86 4.94 -0.38
N HIS A 233 14.61 5.78 0.63
CA HIS A 233 13.56 5.59 1.63
C HIS A 233 12.48 6.66 1.47
N TYR A 234 11.28 6.23 1.11
CA TYR A 234 10.12 7.09 0.93
C TYR A 234 9.29 7.15 2.20
N ARG A 235 9.25 8.32 2.84
CA ARG A 235 8.49 8.54 4.08
C ARG A 235 7.00 8.40 3.84
N THR A 236 6.28 8.10 4.92
CA THR A 236 4.82 8.00 4.89
C THR A 236 4.19 8.90 5.94
N ILE A 237 2.99 9.38 5.64
CA ILE A 237 2.16 10.18 6.55
C ILE A 237 0.82 9.47 6.70
N GLU A 238 0.39 9.25 7.94
CA GLU A 238 -0.95 8.71 8.20
C GLU A 238 -2.03 9.59 7.59
N TYR A 239 -2.98 8.99 6.88
CA TYR A 239 -4.00 9.73 6.15
C TYR A 239 -4.85 10.60 7.09
N LYS A 240 -5.06 10.14 8.33
CA LYS A 240 -5.69 10.95 9.38
C LYS A 240 -4.92 12.26 9.62
N HIS A 241 -3.59 12.20 9.75
CA HIS A 241 -2.75 13.39 9.94
C HIS A 241 -2.75 14.30 8.70
N VAL A 242 -2.89 13.73 7.49
CA VAL A 242 -3.09 14.50 6.26
C VAL A 242 -4.33 15.40 6.38
N ILE A 243 -5.45 14.83 6.82
CA ILE A 243 -6.72 15.56 7.00
C ILE A 243 -6.65 16.58 8.15
N GLU A 244 -5.84 16.34 9.18
CA GLU A 244 -5.72 17.24 10.32
C GLU A 244 -4.82 18.44 10.03
N HIS A 245 -3.70 18.24 9.34
CA HIS A 245 -2.65 19.26 9.18
C HIS A 245 -2.66 19.94 7.80
N TYR A 246 -3.24 19.31 6.78
CA TYR A 246 -3.18 19.80 5.40
C TYR A 246 -4.55 20.01 4.76
N ARG A 247 -5.65 19.94 5.53
CA ARG A 247 -7.03 20.08 5.04
C ARG A 247 -7.21 21.23 4.05
N ASP A 248 -6.67 22.39 4.39
CA ASP A 248 -6.88 23.63 3.62
C ASP A 248 -6.07 23.68 2.32
N ARG A 249 -5.13 22.74 2.13
CA ARG A 249 -4.20 22.70 0.98
C ARG A 249 -4.46 21.55 0.01
N ILE A 250 -5.40 20.65 0.33
CA ILE A 250 -5.65 19.40 -0.42
C ILE A 250 -6.99 19.36 -1.15
N GLY A 251 -7.78 20.44 -1.15
CA GLY A 251 -9.13 20.46 -1.74
C GLY A 251 -9.19 20.10 -3.23
N ASP A 252 -8.16 20.49 -3.99
CA ASP A 252 -8.03 20.26 -5.43
C ASP A 252 -7.16 19.04 -5.79
N ILE A 253 -6.86 18.19 -4.81
CA ILE A 253 -6.10 16.94 -4.99
C ILE A 253 -7.08 15.78 -4.95
N ASP A 254 -7.00 14.89 -5.95
CA ASP A 254 -7.80 13.67 -5.96
C ASP A 254 -7.06 12.54 -5.24
N PHE A 255 -7.74 11.83 -4.36
CA PHE A 255 -7.17 10.69 -3.63
C PHE A 255 -7.73 9.38 -4.17
N ILE A 256 -6.88 8.38 -4.36
CA ILE A 256 -7.25 7.02 -4.77
C ILE A 256 -6.78 6.00 -3.74
N TYR A 257 -7.54 4.93 -3.54
CA TYR A 257 -7.08 3.80 -2.73
C TYR A 257 -6.12 2.93 -3.53
N HIS A 258 -5.03 2.50 -2.89
CA HIS A 258 -4.08 1.53 -3.40
C HIS A 258 -3.90 0.43 -2.37
N LEU A 259 -4.32 -0.79 -2.71
CA LEU A 259 -4.15 -1.95 -1.83
C LEU A 259 -2.69 -2.38 -1.88
N ILE A 260 -2.08 -2.60 -0.71
CA ILE A 260 -0.79 -3.27 -0.63
C ILE A 260 -1.08 -4.77 -0.60
N GLU A 261 -0.90 -5.42 -1.76
CA GLU A 261 -1.06 -6.87 -1.85
C GLU A 261 0.03 -7.57 -1.05
N PHE A 262 -0.38 -8.58 -0.29
CA PHE A 262 0.51 -9.39 0.51
C PHE A 262 0.65 -10.76 -0.12
N ASP A 263 1.89 -11.15 -0.36
CA ASP A 263 2.29 -12.50 -0.70
C ASP A 263 3.25 -13.04 0.37
N LEU A 264 3.18 -14.34 0.66
CA LEU A 264 3.91 -14.97 1.76
C LEU A 264 5.42 -15.01 1.53
N HIS A 265 5.86 -15.04 0.27
CA HIS A 265 7.24 -15.33 -0.09
C HIS A 265 7.98 -14.16 -0.73
N ALA A 266 7.27 -13.20 -1.33
CA ALA A 266 7.89 -11.98 -1.85
C ALA A 266 6.98 -10.76 -1.79
N ALA A 267 7.52 -9.60 -1.46
CA ALA A 267 6.81 -8.34 -1.46
C ALA A 267 6.38 -7.93 -2.89
N VAL A 268 5.10 -7.61 -3.10
CA VAL A 268 4.62 -7.08 -4.39
C VAL A 268 5.13 -5.63 -4.58
N PRO A 269 5.87 -5.35 -5.67
CA PRO A 269 6.38 -4.00 -5.92
C PRO A 269 5.31 -2.93 -6.13
N ILE A 270 5.58 -1.74 -5.59
CA ILE A 270 4.74 -0.54 -5.72
C ILE A 270 5.50 0.51 -6.53
N VAL A 271 4.85 1.06 -7.54
CA VAL A 271 5.45 2.13 -8.37
C VAL A 271 5.62 3.42 -7.57
N THR A 272 6.78 4.06 -7.67
CA THR A 272 7.04 5.37 -7.06
C THR A 272 6.50 6.51 -7.94
N PRO A 273 6.36 7.75 -7.42
CA PRO A 273 6.01 8.90 -8.26
C PRO A 273 6.96 9.13 -9.45
N THR A 274 8.21 8.67 -9.33
CA THR A 274 9.23 8.71 -10.40
C THR A 274 9.11 7.57 -11.41
N GLY A 275 8.14 6.66 -11.26
CA GLY A 275 8.00 5.49 -12.13
C GLY A 275 9.06 4.39 -11.93
N ASP A 276 9.86 4.47 -10.86
CA ASP A 276 10.65 3.38 -10.30
C ASP A 276 9.74 2.48 -9.42
N HIS A 277 10.31 1.52 -8.69
CA HIS A 277 9.57 0.64 -7.78
C HIS A 277 10.16 0.66 -6.38
N CYS A 278 9.28 0.45 -5.40
CA CYS A 278 9.59 0.33 -3.99
C CYS A 278 8.73 -0.77 -3.36
N ILE A 279 9.07 -1.20 -2.16
CA ILE A 279 8.27 -2.11 -1.34
C ILE A 279 8.16 -1.54 0.07
N LEU A 280 7.14 -1.93 0.82
CA LEU A 280 7.01 -1.48 2.20
C LEU A 280 8.19 -2.04 3.02
N ALA A 281 8.77 -1.24 3.92
CA ALA A 281 10.01 -1.62 4.59
C ALA A 281 9.88 -2.89 5.44
N VAL A 282 8.71 -3.09 6.06
CA VAL A 282 8.42 -4.33 6.80
C VAL A 282 8.42 -5.55 5.89
N ASP A 283 7.95 -5.43 4.64
CA ASP A 283 7.89 -6.50 3.65
C ASP A 283 9.30 -6.85 3.19
N ALA A 284 10.12 -5.84 2.88
CA ALA A 284 11.53 -6.04 2.60
C ALA A 284 12.24 -6.81 3.73
N HIS A 285 11.92 -6.48 4.98
CA HIS A 285 12.49 -7.16 6.12
C HIS A 285 11.98 -8.61 6.24
N MET A 286 10.69 -8.85 6.02
CA MET A 286 10.11 -10.18 6.03
C MET A 286 10.66 -11.04 4.88
N ASP A 287 10.88 -10.47 3.70
CA ASP A 287 11.52 -11.13 2.55
C ASP A 287 12.95 -11.55 2.89
N ILE A 288 13.74 -10.67 3.53
CA ILE A 288 15.11 -11.00 3.99
C ILE A 288 15.07 -12.14 5.01
N ILE A 289 14.13 -12.12 5.96
CA ILE A 289 13.97 -13.20 6.94
C ILE A 289 13.58 -14.50 6.23
N ALA A 290 12.59 -14.45 5.34
CA ALA A 290 12.13 -15.60 4.55
C ALA A 290 13.30 -16.21 3.79
N GLU A 291 14.04 -15.41 3.03
CA GLU A 291 15.22 -15.83 2.27
C GLU A 291 16.28 -16.48 3.15
N THR A 292 16.60 -15.86 4.29
CA THR A 292 17.56 -16.40 5.28
C THR A 292 17.15 -17.79 5.75
N ILE A 293 15.85 -18.00 5.95
CA ILE A 293 15.29 -19.27 6.44
C ILE A 293 15.29 -20.31 5.33
N SER A 294 14.86 -19.93 4.12
CA SER A 294 14.80 -20.81 2.95
C SER A 294 16.16 -21.40 2.57
N VAL A 295 17.25 -20.65 2.76
CA VAL A 295 18.62 -21.11 2.45
C VAL A 295 19.29 -21.86 3.61
N ASP A 296 18.52 -22.23 4.64
CA ASP A 296 18.94 -22.94 5.83
C ASP A 296 20.10 -22.25 6.57
N PHE A 297 20.17 -20.91 6.52
CA PHE A 297 21.27 -20.13 7.07
C PHE A 297 21.53 -20.45 8.54
N PHE A 298 20.47 -20.56 9.34
CA PHE A 298 20.55 -20.88 10.76
C PHE A 298 21.04 -22.30 11.06
N GLN A 299 21.17 -23.18 10.07
CA GLN A 299 21.85 -24.46 10.26
C GLN A 299 23.37 -24.34 10.04
N LYS A 300 23.83 -23.29 9.35
CA LYS A 300 25.20 -23.11 8.87
C LYS A 300 26.08 -22.22 9.78
N ILE A 301 25.45 -21.47 10.69
CA ILE A 301 26.11 -20.50 11.57
C ILE A 301 26.21 -20.94 13.03
N THR A 302 27.04 -20.23 13.79
CA THR A 302 27.12 -20.36 15.25
C THR A 302 26.38 -19.23 15.94
N LYS A 303 26.04 -19.41 17.21
CA LYS A 303 25.35 -18.42 18.06
C LYS A 303 25.98 -17.02 17.99
N ASN A 304 27.31 -16.94 17.87
CA ASN A 304 28.06 -15.68 17.87
C ASN A 304 27.95 -14.90 16.55
N LYS A 305 27.56 -15.53 15.43
CA LYS A 305 27.42 -14.87 14.12
C LYS A 305 26.00 -14.37 13.81
N CYS A 306 25.04 -14.61 14.72
CA CYS A 306 23.62 -14.28 14.53
C CYS A 306 23.31 -12.77 14.67
N HIS A 307 24.19 -11.99 15.29
CA HIS A 307 24.00 -10.55 15.57
C HIS A 307 24.04 -9.64 14.32
N MET A 308 24.22 -10.21 13.14
CA MET A 308 24.34 -9.47 11.88
C MET A 308 22.98 -9.16 11.23
N ILE A 309 21.92 -9.91 11.58
CA ILE A 309 20.57 -9.74 11.02
C ILE A 309 19.97 -8.35 11.32
N PRO A 310 20.12 -7.78 12.54
CA PRO A 310 19.59 -6.45 12.83
C PRO A 310 20.30 -5.28 12.13
N LYS A 311 21.46 -5.50 11.48
CA LYS A 311 22.23 -4.41 10.84
C LYS A 311 21.52 -3.78 9.65
N PHE A 312 20.50 -4.45 9.11
CA PHE A 312 19.71 -3.98 7.98
C PHE A 312 18.49 -3.13 8.40
N ILE A 313 18.44 -2.68 9.66
CA ILE A 313 17.36 -1.87 10.22
C ILE A 313 17.93 -0.55 10.71
N ALA A 314 17.60 0.55 10.02
CA ALA A 314 18.20 1.84 10.30
C ALA A 314 17.20 2.98 10.58
N ILE A 315 15.88 2.78 10.35
CA ILE A 315 14.96 3.92 10.25
C ILE A 315 13.84 3.88 11.29
N LYS A 316 13.54 5.07 11.83
CA LYS A 316 12.66 5.33 12.99
C LYS A 316 11.17 5.47 12.68
N TYR A 317 10.77 5.52 11.42
CA TYR A 317 9.38 5.78 11.00
C TYR A 317 8.92 4.75 9.97
N ARG A 318 7.65 4.77 9.57
CA ARG A 318 7.14 3.95 8.47
C ARG A 318 7.58 4.51 7.12
N TYR A 319 8.10 3.65 6.25
CA TYR A 319 8.61 4.03 4.93
C TYR A 319 8.48 2.90 3.90
N PHE A 320 8.59 3.28 2.63
CA PHE A 320 8.88 2.35 1.54
C PHE A 320 10.38 2.38 1.22
N ILE A 321 10.96 1.23 0.89
CA ILE A 321 12.34 1.11 0.41
C ILE A 321 12.35 0.92 -1.11
N ASN A 322 13.18 1.70 -1.80
CA ASN A 322 13.39 1.57 -3.23
C ASN A 322 14.00 0.21 -3.57
N LEU A 323 13.53 -0.44 -4.65
CA LEU A 323 14.00 -1.76 -5.04
C LEU A 323 15.51 -1.81 -5.32
N LYS A 324 16.12 -0.72 -5.84
CA LYS A 324 17.58 -0.67 -6.06
C LYS A 324 18.35 -0.75 -4.75
N LEU A 325 17.86 -0.06 -3.71
CA LEU A 325 18.47 -0.13 -2.39
C LEU A 325 18.23 -1.50 -1.77
N PHE A 326 17.01 -2.03 -1.86
CA PHE A 326 16.71 -3.38 -1.38
C PHE A 326 17.59 -4.46 -2.05
N GLN A 327 17.83 -4.33 -3.36
CA GLN A 327 18.70 -5.24 -4.09
C GLN A 327 20.16 -5.16 -3.61
N LYS A 328 20.67 -3.97 -3.31
CA LYS A 328 22.00 -3.82 -2.68
C LYS A 328 22.06 -4.53 -1.32
N LEU A 329 21.03 -4.40 -0.49
CA LEU A 329 20.97 -5.10 0.80
C LEU A 329 20.99 -6.63 0.61
N ARG A 330 20.30 -7.15 -0.42
CA ARG A 330 20.35 -8.58 -0.79
C ARG A 330 21.74 -9.01 -1.27
N GLU A 331 22.43 -8.18 -2.04
CA GLU A 331 23.80 -8.45 -2.51
C GLU A 331 24.81 -8.48 -1.35
N GLU A 332 24.73 -7.54 -0.41
CA GLU A 332 25.54 -7.54 0.81
C GLU A 332 25.28 -8.78 1.65
N LEU A 333 24.00 -9.17 1.77
CA LEU A 333 23.59 -10.36 2.50
C LEU A 333 24.12 -11.65 1.85
N GLU A 334 24.07 -11.74 0.52
CA GLU A 334 24.66 -12.85 -0.21
C GLU A 334 26.19 -12.91 -0.02
N GLU A 335 26.89 -11.79 -0.15
CA GLU A 335 28.34 -11.75 0.05
C GLU A 335 28.71 -12.25 1.45
N PHE A 336 27.93 -11.86 2.45
CA PHE A 336 28.08 -12.35 3.81
C PHE A 336 27.84 -13.87 3.94
N TRP A 337 27.01 -14.46 3.09
CA TRP A 337 26.67 -15.89 3.11
C TRP A 337 27.64 -16.78 2.32
N LYS A 338 28.34 -16.24 1.31
CA LYS A 338 29.29 -16.99 0.47
C LYS A 338 30.23 -17.93 1.27
N PRO A 339 30.84 -17.52 2.40
CA PRO A 339 31.80 -18.37 3.12
C PRO A 339 31.21 -19.63 3.76
N ILE A 340 29.88 -19.73 3.88
CA ILE A 340 29.20 -20.86 4.54
C ILE A 340 28.23 -21.57 3.61
N GLU A 341 28.17 -21.19 2.35
CA GLU A 341 27.14 -21.63 1.42
C GLU A 341 27.14 -23.15 1.20
N ASP A 342 28.32 -23.74 1.02
CA ASP A 342 28.54 -25.16 0.74
C ASP A 342 28.41 -26.08 1.96
N LYS A 343 28.11 -25.53 3.15
CA LYS A 343 27.93 -26.36 4.34
C LYS A 343 26.68 -27.22 4.19
N PRO A 344 26.78 -28.55 4.45
CA PRO A 344 25.63 -29.43 4.38
C PRO A 344 24.61 -29.07 5.46
N VAL A 345 23.33 -29.12 5.09
CA VAL A 345 22.19 -28.81 5.96
C VAL A 345 21.20 -29.96 5.95
N LYS A 346 20.43 -30.08 7.04
CA LYS A 346 19.32 -31.03 7.10
C LYS A 346 18.12 -30.40 6.40
N ARG A 347 17.41 -31.20 5.61
CA ARG A 347 16.22 -30.74 4.90
C ARG A 347 14.98 -30.90 5.77
N VAL A 348 14.03 -29.98 5.64
CA VAL A 348 12.69 -30.15 6.23
C VAL A 348 12.05 -31.44 5.72
N ARG A 349 11.58 -32.29 6.62
CA ARG A 349 10.95 -33.57 6.29
C ARG A 349 9.58 -33.36 5.66
N ASN A 350 9.21 -34.24 4.72
CA ASN A 350 7.89 -34.21 4.11
C ASN A 350 6.81 -34.46 5.16
N VAL A 351 5.75 -33.65 5.09
CA VAL A 351 4.54 -33.85 5.88
C VAL A 351 3.67 -34.89 5.16
N GLY A 352 3.28 -35.93 5.90
CA GLY A 352 2.43 -37.00 5.37
C GLY A 352 0.95 -36.61 5.25
N PRO A 353 0.07 -37.51 4.76
CA PRO A 353 -1.36 -37.22 4.57
C PRO A 353 -2.14 -36.97 5.87
N GLN A 354 -1.55 -37.29 7.04
CA GLN A 354 -2.13 -36.95 8.35
C GLN A 354 -1.78 -35.53 8.79
N GLY A 355 -1.03 -34.80 7.97
CA GLY A 355 -0.48 -33.48 8.25
C GLY A 355 0.46 -33.47 9.45
N PHE A 356 0.46 -32.39 10.24
CA PHE A 356 1.36 -32.27 11.39
C PHE A 356 0.75 -31.55 12.59
N THR A 357 1.22 -31.91 13.79
CA THR A 357 0.81 -31.32 15.07
C THR A 357 1.86 -30.33 15.61
N LEU A 358 1.51 -29.58 16.67
CA LEU A 358 2.48 -28.76 17.40
C LEU A 358 3.72 -29.56 17.87
N GLU A 359 3.53 -30.81 18.28
CA GLU A 359 4.65 -31.66 18.72
C GLU A 359 5.52 -32.13 17.55
N ASP A 360 4.94 -32.30 16.35
CA ASP A 360 5.72 -32.53 15.12
C ASP A 360 6.58 -31.33 14.78
N LEU A 361 6.03 -30.11 14.85
CA LEU A 361 6.79 -28.87 14.62
C LEU A 361 7.97 -28.75 15.59
N LYS A 362 7.78 -28.99 16.90
CA LYS A 362 8.87 -28.98 17.88
C LYS A 362 9.94 -30.02 17.56
N ARG A 363 9.54 -31.23 17.16
CA ARG A 363 10.48 -32.28 16.73
C ARG A 363 11.25 -31.85 15.49
N GLU A 364 10.61 -31.19 14.53
CA GLU A 364 11.24 -30.69 13.31
C GLU A 364 12.28 -29.60 13.63
N LEU A 365 11.93 -28.60 14.44
CA LEU A 365 12.86 -27.55 14.89
C LEU A 365 14.11 -28.13 15.58
N LYS A 366 13.93 -29.17 16.40
CA LYS A 366 15.04 -29.89 17.03
C LYS A 366 15.85 -30.71 16.02
N TYR A 367 15.18 -31.39 15.09
CA TYR A 367 15.82 -32.18 14.04
C TYR A 367 16.74 -31.30 13.18
N LEU A 368 16.26 -30.14 12.74
CA LEU A 368 17.00 -29.14 11.95
C LEU A 368 18.14 -28.47 12.75
N GLY A 369 18.19 -28.68 14.07
CA GLY A 369 19.27 -28.17 14.92
C GLY A 369 19.11 -26.70 15.32
N TYR A 370 17.96 -26.07 15.07
CA TYR A 370 17.73 -24.67 15.45
C TYR A 370 17.80 -24.46 16.96
N THR A 371 17.50 -25.48 17.77
CA THR A 371 17.67 -25.44 19.23
C THR A 371 19.12 -25.20 19.69
N ASN A 372 20.10 -25.46 18.83
CA ASN A 372 21.51 -25.20 19.14
C ASN A 372 21.85 -23.70 19.13
N ILE A 373 21.14 -22.93 18.30
CA ILE A 373 21.30 -21.47 18.18
C ILE A 373 20.29 -20.74 19.05
N PHE A 374 19.07 -21.27 19.04
CA PHE A 374 17.87 -20.75 19.68
C PHE A 374 17.26 -21.80 20.62
N PRO A 375 17.85 -22.06 21.80
CA PRO A 375 17.28 -23.00 22.76
C PRO A 375 15.79 -22.74 23.07
N GLU A 376 15.39 -21.46 23.05
CA GLU A 376 14.05 -20.94 23.29
C GLU A 376 13.02 -21.24 22.18
N ILE A 377 13.44 -21.65 20.97
CA ILE A 377 12.54 -21.76 19.80
C ILE A 377 11.38 -22.73 19.98
N THR A 378 11.57 -23.78 20.79
CA THR A 378 10.52 -24.76 21.05
C THR A 378 9.38 -24.21 21.92
N ALA A 379 9.64 -23.17 22.72
CA ALA A 379 8.61 -22.44 23.46
C ALA A 379 7.76 -21.60 22.50
N GLU A 380 8.38 -20.99 21.48
CA GLU A 380 7.70 -20.17 20.47
C GLU A 380 6.90 -20.98 19.45
N ALA A 381 7.19 -22.27 19.30
CA ALA A 381 6.49 -23.17 18.39
C ALA A 381 4.96 -23.14 18.60
N ARG A 382 4.49 -22.93 19.84
CA ARG A 382 3.05 -22.80 20.12
C ARG A 382 2.44 -21.59 19.44
N SER A 383 3.07 -20.43 19.60
CA SER A 383 2.60 -19.17 19.01
C SER A 383 2.65 -19.23 17.48
N ALA A 384 3.71 -19.82 16.91
CA ALA A 384 3.79 -20.03 15.46
C ALA A 384 2.70 -20.98 14.94
N TYR A 385 2.43 -22.08 15.66
CA TYR A 385 1.38 -23.05 15.28
C TYR A 385 -0.04 -22.49 15.44
N ALA A 386 -0.24 -21.47 16.29
CA ALA A 386 -1.54 -20.85 16.50
C ALA A 386 -2.13 -20.20 15.24
N ASN A 387 -1.28 -19.83 14.29
CA ASN A 387 -1.69 -19.28 13.00
C ASN A 387 -2.51 -20.28 12.15
N PHE A 388 -2.42 -21.57 12.47
CA PHE A 388 -3.14 -22.65 11.77
C PHE A 388 -4.37 -23.15 12.53
N HIS A 389 -4.82 -22.45 13.59
CA HIS A 389 -5.93 -22.92 14.45
C HIS A 389 -7.27 -23.13 13.73
N SER A 390 -7.50 -22.48 12.60
CA SER A 390 -8.70 -22.69 11.78
C SER A 390 -8.65 -23.95 10.92
N GLN A 391 -7.48 -24.58 10.77
CA GLN A 391 -7.25 -25.75 9.93
C GLN A 391 -7.10 -27.01 10.80
N LYS A 392 -7.58 -28.15 10.29
CA LYS A 392 -7.32 -29.43 10.96
C LYS A 392 -5.88 -29.85 10.72
N PRO A 393 -5.23 -30.56 11.66
CA PRO A 393 -3.88 -31.07 11.45
C PRO A 393 -3.72 -31.80 10.12
N SER A 394 -4.69 -32.62 9.71
CA SER A 394 -4.71 -33.38 8.45
C SER A 394 -4.75 -32.54 7.17
N GLU A 395 -5.08 -31.26 7.26
CA GLU A 395 -5.12 -30.33 6.13
C GLU A 395 -3.75 -29.66 5.90
N LEU A 396 -2.87 -29.69 6.90
CA LEU A 396 -1.56 -29.05 6.86
C LEU A 396 -0.56 -29.86 6.02
N LYS A 397 0.16 -29.17 5.15
CA LYS A 397 1.10 -29.72 4.17
C LYS A 397 2.55 -29.35 4.50
N THR A 398 3.48 -29.79 3.66
CA THR A 398 4.91 -29.48 3.80
C THR A 398 5.17 -27.96 3.72
N SER A 399 4.48 -27.22 2.84
CA SER A 399 4.57 -25.76 2.77
C SER A 399 4.15 -25.09 4.08
N ASP A 400 3.11 -25.61 4.74
CA ASP A 400 2.66 -25.10 6.04
C ASP A 400 3.68 -25.37 7.16
N MET A 401 4.43 -26.49 7.08
CA MET A 401 5.56 -26.74 7.98
C MET A 401 6.67 -25.70 7.80
N PHE A 402 7.00 -25.33 6.54
CA PHE A 402 7.94 -24.24 6.28
C PHE A 402 7.45 -22.92 6.86
N ALA A 403 6.18 -22.56 6.64
CA ALA A 403 5.58 -21.34 7.20
C ALA A 403 5.59 -21.34 8.74
N ALA A 404 5.32 -22.49 9.37
CA ALA A 404 5.36 -22.64 10.83
C ALA A 404 6.80 -22.51 11.39
N ILE A 405 7.79 -23.07 10.70
CA ILE A 405 9.21 -22.90 11.03
C ILE A 405 9.61 -21.42 10.89
N GLN A 406 9.18 -20.77 9.81
CA GLN A 406 9.44 -19.35 9.56
C GLN A 406 8.86 -18.47 10.66
N GLY A 407 7.60 -18.72 11.05
CA GLY A 407 6.96 -18.03 12.18
C GLY A 407 7.72 -18.24 13.49
N ALA A 408 8.15 -19.46 13.80
CA ALA A 408 8.92 -19.74 15.03
C ALA A 408 10.28 -19.01 15.04
N LEU A 409 10.99 -18.99 13.91
CA LEU A 409 12.27 -18.28 13.77
C LEU A 409 12.08 -16.76 13.87
N ALA A 410 11.06 -16.19 13.22
CA ALA A 410 10.75 -14.77 13.30
C ALA A 410 10.43 -14.34 14.75
N LEU A 411 9.62 -15.12 15.48
CA LEU A 411 9.30 -14.85 16.89
C LEU A 411 10.53 -14.91 17.82
N VAL A 412 11.44 -15.86 17.60
CA VAL A 412 12.66 -15.90 18.41
C VAL A 412 13.60 -14.74 18.07
N LEU A 413 13.79 -14.44 16.79
CA LEU A 413 14.68 -13.36 16.35
C LEU A 413 14.21 -12.04 16.97
N THR A 414 12.92 -11.75 16.91
CA THR A 414 12.33 -10.53 17.46
C THR A 414 12.45 -10.44 18.98
N LYS A 415 12.26 -11.55 19.72
CA LYS A 415 12.53 -11.58 21.17
C LYS A 415 14.00 -11.33 21.51
N ARG A 416 14.90 -11.83 20.68
CA ARG A 416 16.34 -11.75 20.94
C ARG A 416 16.95 -10.41 20.55
N TYR A 417 16.37 -9.74 19.57
CA TYR A 417 16.79 -8.42 19.10
C TYR A 417 15.61 -7.46 19.20
N PRO A 418 15.44 -6.76 20.35
CA PRO A 418 14.32 -5.84 20.57
C PRO A 418 14.22 -4.72 19.53
N CYS A 419 15.32 -4.37 18.85
CA CYS A 419 15.28 -3.44 17.72
C CYS A 419 14.45 -3.95 16.53
N LEU A 420 14.36 -5.27 16.31
CA LEU A 420 13.46 -5.87 15.31
C LEU A 420 12.00 -5.66 15.71
N ASN A 421 11.67 -5.91 16.98
CA ASN A 421 10.32 -5.65 17.54
C ASN A 421 9.95 -4.18 17.38
N GLU A 422 10.83 -3.28 17.83
CA GLU A 422 10.63 -1.83 17.72
C GLU A 422 10.44 -1.42 16.26
N PHE A 423 11.25 -1.93 15.33
CA PHE A 423 11.09 -1.65 13.91
C PHE A 423 9.71 -2.08 13.39
N VAL A 424 9.28 -3.31 13.67
CA VAL A 424 7.98 -3.81 13.21
C VAL A 424 6.82 -2.99 13.79
N TYR A 425 6.91 -2.56 15.06
CA TYR A 425 5.91 -1.69 15.66
C TYR A 425 5.93 -0.27 15.09
N ARG A 426 7.11 0.27 14.73
CA ARG A 426 7.22 1.55 13.99
C ARG A 426 6.65 1.45 12.57
N GLN A 427 6.67 0.26 11.97
CA GLN A 427 5.94 -0.03 10.73
C GLN A 427 4.44 -0.35 10.96
N LYS A 428 3.97 -0.30 12.22
CA LYS A 428 2.61 -0.62 12.70
C LYS A 428 2.06 -1.97 12.24
N VAL A 429 2.95 -2.94 12.10
CA VAL A 429 2.60 -4.32 11.76
C VAL A 429 2.64 -5.18 13.02
N CYS A 430 1.76 -6.18 13.06
CA CYS A 430 1.79 -7.20 14.10
C CYS A 430 2.58 -8.42 13.63
N LEU A 431 3.47 -8.91 14.50
CA LEU A 431 4.33 -10.07 14.24
C LEU A 431 3.56 -11.40 14.21
N HIS A 432 2.40 -11.45 14.87
CA HIS A 432 1.61 -12.68 14.99
C HIS A 432 0.60 -12.82 13.85
N ASN A 433 -0.02 -11.71 13.45
CA ASN A 433 -0.99 -11.67 12.39
C ASN A 433 -0.90 -10.32 11.69
N ARG A 434 -0.49 -10.35 10.43
CA ARG A 434 -0.30 -9.16 9.61
C ARG A 434 -1.61 -8.48 9.21
N SER A 435 -2.69 -9.25 9.06
CA SER A 435 -4.02 -8.74 8.66
C SER A 435 -4.79 -8.07 9.80
N LYS A 436 -4.45 -8.39 11.05
CA LYS A 436 -5.08 -7.80 12.23
C LYS A 436 -4.13 -7.88 13.42
N PRO A 437 -3.78 -6.76 14.07
CA PRO A 437 -2.95 -6.79 15.24
C PRO A 437 -3.63 -7.56 16.38
N CYS A 438 -2.87 -8.42 17.07
CA CYS A 438 -3.33 -8.95 18.34
C CYS A 438 -3.32 -7.85 19.40
N ASP A 439 -4.11 -8.00 20.46
CA ASP A 439 -4.26 -6.97 21.49
C ASP A 439 -2.91 -6.51 22.07
N TYR A 440 -2.00 -7.46 22.29
CA TYR A 440 -0.64 -7.19 22.75
C TYR A 440 0.16 -6.32 21.78
N CYS A 441 0.18 -6.68 20.48
CA CYS A 441 0.88 -5.88 19.48
C CYS A 441 0.20 -4.53 19.27
N LEU A 442 -1.12 -4.46 19.38
CA LEU A 442 -1.87 -3.21 19.24
C LEU A 442 -1.51 -2.21 20.35
N GLU A 443 -1.36 -2.67 21.59
CA GLU A 443 -0.92 -1.85 22.71
C GLU A 443 0.52 -1.37 22.50
N ALA A 444 1.43 -2.27 22.16
CA ALA A 444 2.83 -1.92 21.87
C ALA A 444 2.95 -0.92 20.70
N ILE A 445 2.18 -1.10 19.63
CA ILE A 445 2.13 -0.15 18.50
C ILE A 445 1.72 1.23 18.98
N LYS A 446 0.67 1.35 19.81
CA LYS A 446 0.21 2.64 20.34
C LYS A 446 1.26 3.33 21.21
N GLU A 447 1.96 2.58 22.04
CA GLU A 447 3.06 3.11 22.84
C GLU A 447 4.21 3.62 21.96
N THR A 448 4.59 2.85 20.94
CA THR A 448 5.60 3.24 19.97
C THR A 448 5.17 4.47 19.15
N GLU A 449 3.89 4.56 18.76
CA GLU A 449 3.33 5.73 18.08
C GLU A 449 3.44 7.00 18.92
N ALA A 450 3.06 6.95 20.21
CA ALA A 450 3.18 8.09 21.11
C ALA A 450 4.63 8.55 21.27
N ARG A 451 5.58 7.61 21.28
CA ARG A 451 7.02 7.91 21.28
C ARG A 451 7.49 8.56 19.99
N ILE A 452 7.07 8.04 18.83
CA ILE A 452 7.39 8.66 17.52
C ILE A 452 6.85 10.08 17.46
N GLU A 453 5.61 10.31 17.89
CA GLU A 453 5.00 11.65 17.86
C GLU A 453 5.77 12.63 18.74
N ALA A 454 6.20 12.21 19.93
CA ALA A 454 7.08 13.00 20.79
C ALA A 454 8.46 13.26 20.14
N GLU A 455 9.06 12.27 19.50
CA GLU A 455 10.32 12.39 18.75
C GLU A 455 10.19 13.40 17.59
N MET A 456 9.12 13.32 16.80
CA MET A 456 8.86 14.23 15.67
C MET A 456 8.62 15.66 16.13
N ASN A 457 7.89 15.86 17.24
CA ASN A 457 7.70 17.18 17.82
C ASN A 457 9.02 17.78 18.32
N ALA A 458 9.89 16.98 18.95
CA ALA A 458 11.22 17.41 19.36
C ALA A 458 12.15 17.74 18.17
N GLU A 459 12.10 16.95 17.08
CA GLU A 459 12.86 17.22 15.84
C GLU A 459 12.36 18.47 15.11
N SER A 460 11.05 18.75 15.14
CA SER A 460 10.46 19.99 14.60
C SER A 460 10.86 21.24 15.42
N GLU A 461 10.93 21.11 16.75
CA GLU A 461 11.45 22.15 17.65
C GLU A 461 12.94 22.42 17.42
N GLN A 462 13.74 21.39 17.14
CA GLN A 462 15.15 21.53 16.75
C GLN A 462 15.34 22.11 15.33
N ALA A 463 14.54 21.70 14.35
CA ALA A 463 14.61 22.21 12.97
C ALA A 463 14.13 23.66 12.84
N SER A 464 13.28 24.12 13.75
CA SER A 464 12.85 25.52 13.82
C SER A 464 13.91 26.44 14.44
N SER A 465 14.92 25.89 15.15
CA SER A 465 16.00 26.65 15.79
C SER A 465 17.19 26.99 14.87
N SER A 466 17.21 26.45 13.64
CA SER A 466 18.33 26.57 12.70
C SER A 466 18.09 27.55 11.53
N ILE A 467 16.91 28.18 11.44
CA ILE A 467 16.55 29.14 10.38
C ILE A 467 16.29 30.52 10.99
N THR A 468 17.32 31.20 11.51
CA THR A 468 17.39 32.69 11.56
C THR A 468 18.76 33.13 12.07
N ALA A 469 19.78 33.01 11.22
CA ALA A 469 21.05 33.68 11.40
C ALA A 469 21.40 34.44 10.11
N THR A 470 20.79 35.60 9.90
CA THR A 470 21.39 36.78 9.22
C THR A 470 20.37 37.92 9.07
N THR A 471 20.50 38.96 9.89
CA THR A 471 20.74 40.37 9.46
C THR A 471 20.68 41.29 10.68
N SER A 472 21.51 42.32 10.63
CA SER A 472 22.01 43.11 11.74
C SER A 472 21.44 44.54 11.81
N ARG A 473 21.51 45.11 13.02
CA ARG A 473 21.66 46.54 13.43
C ARG A 473 20.44 47.41 13.77
N ASP A 474 20.44 47.83 15.04
CA ASP A 474 20.35 49.19 15.63
C ASP A 474 19.06 50.03 15.33
N ASP A 475 18.33 50.69 16.24
CA ASP A 475 18.72 51.40 17.46
C ASP A 475 17.49 51.87 18.31
N VAL A 476 17.71 52.04 19.63
CA VAL A 476 17.22 53.11 20.56
C VAL A 476 15.75 53.19 21.10
N LYS A 477 15.67 53.03 22.46
CA LYS A 477 14.93 53.75 23.56
C LYS A 477 13.47 54.22 23.33
N THR A 478 12.51 54.10 24.27
CA THR A 478 12.49 54.72 25.62
C THR A 478 11.27 54.27 26.48
N GLU A 479 11.56 54.07 27.77
CA GLU A 479 10.79 54.13 29.03
C GLU A 479 9.28 54.50 29.17
N LYS A 480 8.66 53.76 30.12
CA LYS A 480 7.92 54.18 31.35
C LYS A 480 6.37 54.30 31.40
N ASN A 481 5.85 53.43 32.28
CA ASN A 481 5.05 53.70 33.49
C ASN A 481 3.50 53.88 33.45
N SER A 482 2.86 52.84 34.01
CA SER A 482 2.22 52.83 35.36
C SER A 482 0.70 52.95 35.50
N LYS A 483 0.17 51.97 36.27
CA LYS A 483 -0.88 52.04 37.35
C LYS A 483 -2.32 52.42 36.94
N LYS A 484 -3.41 51.95 37.55
CA LYS A 484 -3.79 50.88 38.52
C LYS A 484 -5.33 51.04 38.71
N PHE A 485 -5.99 49.99 39.19
CA PHE A 485 -7.32 49.92 39.85
C PHE A 485 -8.57 49.42 39.08
N ASN A 486 -9.24 48.51 39.81
CA ASN A 486 -10.43 47.67 39.63
C ASN A 486 -11.49 48.18 40.66
N PRO A 487 -12.69 47.58 40.90
CA PRO A 487 -13.46 46.50 40.21
C PRO A 487 -15.01 46.71 40.18
N GLU A 488 -15.75 45.62 39.86
CA GLU A 488 -17.19 45.29 40.09
C GLU A 488 -18.21 45.70 38.99
N SER A 489 -19.17 44.90 38.50
CA SER A 489 -19.80 43.63 38.95
C SER A 489 -20.62 42.92 37.82
N VAL A 490 -20.65 41.56 37.81
CA VAL A 490 -21.80 40.61 37.58
C VAL A 490 -22.58 40.65 36.23
N THR A 491 -22.94 39.60 35.46
CA THR A 491 -22.79 38.12 35.35
C THR A 491 -23.39 37.68 34.00
N SER A 492 -22.79 36.71 33.27
CA SER A 492 -23.45 35.54 32.63
C SER A 492 -22.53 34.78 31.64
N GLU A 493 -22.30 33.49 31.91
CA GLU A 493 -22.12 32.33 31.01
C GLU A 493 -21.28 32.44 29.70
N ALA A 494 -20.00 32.04 29.80
CA ALA A 494 -19.24 31.29 28.77
C ALA A 494 -17.93 30.73 29.39
N LEU A 495 -17.55 29.48 29.10
CA LEU A 495 -16.32 28.81 29.59
C LEU A 495 -15.40 28.46 28.39
N PRO A 496 -14.06 28.45 28.52
CA PRO A 496 -13.25 29.66 28.63
C PRO A 496 -12.09 29.72 27.62
N ILE A 497 -11.91 30.90 27.01
CA ILE A 497 -10.71 31.29 26.27
C ILE A 497 -9.60 31.51 27.30
N LYS A 498 -8.51 30.72 27.26
CA LYS A 498 -7.28 30.99 28.01
C LYS A 498 -6.73 32.35 27.58
N THR A 499 -6.92 33.37 28.41
CA THR A 499 -6.46 34.75 28.15
C THR A 499 -4.93 34.84 28.12
N LEU A 500 -4.40 35.66 27.20
CA LEU A 500 -2.97 35.92 26.96
C LEU A 500 -2.11 36.17 28.21
N LYS A 501 -2.69 36.63 29.34
CA LYS A 501 -1.96 36.89 30.59
C LYS A 501 -1.39 35.64 31.26
N GLU A 502 -1.98 34.46 31.01
CA GLU A 502 -1.42 33.19 31.50
C GLU A 502 -0.22 32.72 30.67
N LYS A 503 -0.22 32.98 29.36
CA LYS A 503 0.92 32.67 28.46
C LYS A 503 2.15 33.52 28.76
N ASP A 504 1.97 34.80 29.10
CA ASP A 504 3.10 35.68 29.46
C ASP A 504 3.73 35.28 30.81
N ALA A 505 2.92 34.83 31.77
CA ALA A 505 3.41 34.31 33.06
C ALA A 505 4.05 32.90 32.96
N GLU A 506 3.68 32.12 31.95
CA GLU A 506 4.31 30.84 31.59
C GLU A 506 5.64 31.07 30.84
N LEU A 507 5.69 32.09 29.97
CA LEU A 507 6.89 32.56 29.28
C LEU A 507 7.92 33.19 30.24
N GLU A 508 7.49 33.95 31.26
CA GLU A 508 8.38 34.47 32.31
C GLU A 508 8.94 33.34 33.20
N ARG A 509 8.16 32.27 33.43
CA ARG A 509 8.60 31.07 34.16
C ARG A 509 9.61 30.23 33.36
N LEU A 510 9.47 30.19 32.03
CA LEU A 510 10.43 29.57 31.10
C LEU A 510 11.77 30.33 31.06
N LYS A 511 11.76 31.68 31.04
CA LYS A 511 12.98 32.51 31.12
C LYS A 511 13.80 32.24 32.39
N VAL A 512 13.14 32.04 33.53
CA VAL A 512 13.78 31.74 34.83
C VAL A 512 14.34 30.30 34.87
N PHE A 513 13.73 29.36 34.15
CA PHE A 513 14.23 27.98 34.03
C PHE A 513 15.45 27.89 33.11
N GLU A 514 15.48 28.66 32.02
CA GLU A 514 16.60 28.76 31.07
C GLU A 514 17.87 29.36 31.72
N GLU A 515 17.73 30.38 32.59
CA GLU A 515 18.84 30.92 33.38
C GLU A 515 19.37 29.93 34.44
N LYS A 516 18.50 29.08 35.01
CA LYS A 516 18.88 28.08 36.02
C LYS A 516 19.60 26.87 35.43
N SER A 517 19.22 26.44 34.22
CA SER A 517 19.89 25.36 33.49
C SER A 517 21.30 25.78 33.02
N LYS A 518 21.45 26.99 32.44
CA LYS A 518 22.77 27.54 32.05
C LYS A 518 23.74 27.64 33.22
N LYS A 519 23.26 27.97 34.43
CA LYS A 519 24.10 27.98 35.65
C LYS A 519 24.51 26.58 36.12
N SER A 520 23.69 25.55 35.92
CA SER A 520 23.93 24.18 36.39
C SER A 520 25.08 23.50 35.64
N ASP A 521 25.07 23.57 34.32
CA ASP A 521 26.09 22.97 33.45
C ASP A 521 27.45 23.66 33.62
N GLU A 522 27.43 24.97 33.90
CA GLU A 522 28.62 25.75 34.19
C GLU A 522 29.23 25.39 35.56
N THR A 523 28.41 25.08 36.58
CA THR A 523 28.90 24.58 37.89
C THR A 523 29.44 23.15 37.83
N GLU A 524 28.83 22.25 37.06
CA GLU A 524 29.32 20.86 36.94
C GLU A 524 30.66 20.81 36.21
N LYS A 525 30.84 21.64 35.18
CA LYS A 525 32.13 21.79 34.49
C LYS A 525 33.19 22.39 35.41
N LYS A 526 32.85 23.43 36.18
CA LYS A 526 33.76 24.05 37.17
C LYS A 526 34.16 23.06 38.28
N MET A 527 33.28 22.17 38.74
CA MET A 527 33.65 21.12 39.71
C MET A 527 34.66 20.13 39.13
N LYS A 528 34.43 19.61 37.92
CA LYS A 528 35.34 18.64 37.27
C LYS A 528 36.72 19.24 37.01
N ASP A 529 36.78 20.51 36.63
CA ASP A 529 38.04 21.24 36.43
C ASP A 529 38.78 21.44 37.77
N LEU A 530 38.07 21.77 38.84
CA LEU A 530 38.64 21.92 40.19
C LEU A 530 39.10 20.58 40.81
N GLU A 531 38.38 19.48 40.59
CA GLU A 531 38.79 18.13 41.03
C GLU A 531 40.08 17.69 40.33
N LYS A 532 40.18 17.96 39.02
CA LYS A 532 41.38 17.66 38.24
C LYS A 532 42.57 18.49 38.71
N GLU A 533 42.37 19.80 38.95
CA GLU A 533 43.42 20.65 39.52
C GLU A 533 43.84 20.18 40.92
N ALA A 534 42.89 19.75 41.77
CA ALA A 534 43.19 19.25 43.10
C ALA A 534 44.04 17.96 43.06
N GLU A 535 43.72 17.02 42.17
CA GLU A 535 44.53 15.80 41.97
C GLU A 535 45.94 16.12 41.40
N GLU A 536 46.04 17.07 40.47
CA GLU A 536 47.35 17.53 39.98
C GLU A 536 48.20 18.16 41.08
N TRP A 537 47.58 18.96 41.96
CA TRP A 537 48.26 19.55 43.12
C TRP A 537 48.65 18.51 44.18
N LYS A 538 47.80 17.51 44.45
CA LYS A 538 48.16 16.38 45.32
C LYS A 538 49.38 15.63 44.79
N MET A 539 49.44 15.39 43.48
CA MET A 539 50.59 14.75 42.84
C MET A 539 51.87 15.60 42.94
N LYS A 540 51.77 16.92 42.73
CA LYS A 540 52.90 17.85 42.91
C LYS A 540 53.38 17.87 44.37
N HIS A 541 52.45 17.93 45.32
CA HIS A 541 52.76 17.89 46.76
C HIS A 541 53.49 16.58 47.12
N PHE A 542 53.04 15.44 46.61
CA PHE A 542 53.68 14.14 46.86
C PHE A 542 55.11 14.08 46.32
N LYS A 543 55.36 14.64 45.12
CA LYS A 543 56.70 14.73 44.54
C LYS A 543 57.64 15.61 45.36
N VAL A 544 57.17 16.77 45.83
CA VAL A 544 57.97 17.67 46.69
C VAL A 544 58.30 17.00 48.02
N LEU A 545 57.34 16.26 48.61
CA LEU A 545 57.55 15.51 49.84
C LEU A 545 58.62 14.42 49.66
N GLU A 546 58.57 13.66 48.55
CA GLU A 546 59.52 12.60 48.25
C GLU A 546 60.95 13.15 48.02
N GLU A 547 61.08 14.30 47.36
CA GLU A 547 62.34 15.02 47.19
C GLU A 547 62.90 15.54 48.51
N ASN A 548 62.05 16.12 49.38
CA ASN A 548 62.48 16.61 50.69
C ASN A 548 62.95 15.47 51.61
N VAL A 549 62.30 14.30 51.56
CA VAL A 549 62.76 13.10 52.28
C VAL A 549 64.11 12.60 51.76
N LYS A 550 64.31 12.59 50.43
CA LYS A 550 65.60 12.24 49.81
C LYS A 550 66.71 13.21 50.23
N MET A 551 66.44 14.52 50.21
CA MET A 551 67.39 15.57 50.63
C MET A 551 67.73 15.50 52.12
N GLY A 552 66.74 15.27 52.99
CA GLY A 552 66.95 15.10 54.44
C GLY A 552 67.82 13.88 54.77
N ASN A 553 67.69 12.80 54.01
CA ASN A 553 68.54 11.61 54.16
C ASN A 553 69.98 11.85 53.65
N MET A 554 70.19 12.70 52.63
CA MET A 554 71.52 13.09 52.17
C MET A 554 72.24 14.04 53.15
N LEU A 555 71.51 14.92 53.83
CA LEU A 555 72.04 15.83 54.85
C LEU A 555 72.55 15.11 56.11
N LYS A 556 71.98 13.94 56.45
CA LYS A 556 72.46 13.09 57.56
C LYS A 556 73.79 12.39 57.26
N ASN A 557 74.12 12.19 55.98
CA ASN A 557 75.33 11.46 55.55
C ASN A 557 76.49 12.38 55.14
N THR A 558 76.28 13.69 55.00
CA THR A 558 77.33 14.63 54.57
C THR A 558 77.34 15.86 55.49
N GLY A 559 78.45 16.08 56.19
CA GLY A 559 78.61 17.20 57.11
C GLY A 559 78.42 18.57 56.42
N LYS A 560 77.42 19.31 56.88
CA LYS A 560 77.14 20.77 56.72
C LYS A 560 77.63 21.43 55.42
N SER A 561 76.78 21.43 54.40
CA SER A 561 76.85 22.37 53.27
C SER A 561 75.74 23.44 53.38
N LYS A 562 76.11 24.71 53.53
CA LYS A 562 75.19 25.87 53.71
C LYS A 562 74.22 26.10 52.53
N VAL A 563 74.53 25.57 51.34
CA VAL A 563 73.71 25.75 50.13
C VAL A 563 72.45 24.87 50.17
N LEU A 564 72.53 23.68 50.78
CA LEU A 564 71.37 22.79 50.91
C LEU A 564 70.35 23.30 51.95
N GLU A 565 70.81 23.94 53.04
CA GLU A 565 69.90 24.48 54.07
C GLU A 565 68.98 25.61 53.53
N SER A 566 69.49 26.45 52.61
CA SER A 566 68.67 27.49 51.97
C SER A 566 67.61 26.92 51.03
N GLN A 567 67.93 25.86 50.28
CA GLN A 567 66.98 25.24 49.35
C GLN A 567 65.88 24.45 50.06
N VAL A 568 66.19 23.83 51.19
CA VAL A 568 65.19 23.13 52.02
C VAL A 568 64.18 24.12 52.62
N LYS A 569 64.65 25.28 53.10
CA LYS A 569 63.75 26.33 53.63
C LYS A 569 62.78 26.88 52.59
N GLU A 570 63.26 27.12 51.37
CA GLU A 570 62.41 27.60 50.27
C GLU A 570 61.35 26.57 49.87
N LYS A 571 61.72 25.29 49.79
CA LYS A 571 60.78 24.19 49.51
C LYS A 571 59.76 24.01 50.65
N ASP A 572 60.14 24.20 51.91
CA ASP A 572 59.22 24.12 53.06
C ASP A 572 58.20 25.26 53.08
N GLU A 573 58.57 26.47 52.65
CA GLU A 573 57.61 27.58 52.50
C GLU A 573 56.62 27.33 51.35
N GLN A 574 57.10 26.78 50.23
CA GLN A 574 56.22 26.38 49.12
C GLN A 574 55.25 25.28 49.52
N LEU A 575 55.69 24.33 50.37
CA LEU A 575 54.83 23.27 50.89
C LEU A 575 53.70 23.83 51.76
N LYS A 576 54.01 24.78 52.65
CA LYS A 576 53.00 25.43 53.51
C LYS A 576 51.96 26.21 52.70
N LEU A 577 52.38 26.91 51.64
CA LEU A 577 51.46 27.62 50.75
C LEU A 577 50.55 26.65 49.99
N ALA A 578 51.09 25.54 49.48
CA ALA A 578 50.30 24.53 48.78
C ALA A 578 49.29 23.84 49.71
N GLN A 579 49.67 23.57 50.96
CA GLN A 579 48.81 22.93 51.94
C GLN A 579 47.62 23.81 52.33
N LYS A 580 47.85 25.12 52.51
CA LYS A 580 46.76 26.08 52.76
C LYS A 580 45.79 26.19 51.58
N ALA A 581 46.30 26.19 50.35
CA ALA A 581 45.46 26.22 49.15
C ALA A 581 44.61 24.95 49.01
N LEU A 582 45.14 23.78 49.41
CA LEU A 582 44.40 22.53 49.40
C LEU A 582 43.24 22.55 50.41
N GLU A 583 43.48 23.03 51.63
CA GLU A 583 42.46 23.14 52.67
C GLU A 583 41.30 24.08 52.25
N GLU A 584 41.60 25.21 51.61
CA GLU A 584 40.58 26.13 51.08
C GLU A 584 39.73 25.47 49.96
N LYS A 585 40.32 24.63 49.12
CA LYS A 585 39.60 23.92 48.05
C LYS A 585 38.73 22.79 48.61
N GLU A 586 39.21 22.04 49.60
CA GLU A 586 38.42 21.01 50.27
C GLU A 586 37.18 21.59 50.95
N GLN A 587 37.30 22.77 51.57
CA GLN A 587 36.15 23.43 52.19
C GLN A 587 35.10 23.88 51.16
N ASN A 588 35.54 24.46 50.04
CA ASN A 588 34.63 24.84 48.95
C ASN A 588 33.90 23.63 48.34
N CYS A 589 34.55 22.46 48.28
CA CYS A 589 33.93 21.25 47.78
C CYS A 589 32.79 20.77 48.70
N LYS A 590 33.02 20.80 50.02
CA LYS A 590 31.98 20.45 51.02
C LYS A 590 30.75 21.36 50.95
N ASP A 591 30.96 22.65 50.72
CA ASP A 591 29.86 23.61 50.62
C ASP A 591 29.03 23.40 49.33
N LEU A 592 29.69 23.04 48.22
CA LEU A 592 29.01 22.66 46.97
C LEU A 592 28.22 21.36 47.10
N GLU A 593 28.78 20.33 47.73
CA GLU A 593 28.09 19.06 47.98
C GLU A 593 26.79 19.27 48.77
N LYS A 594 26.83 20.15 49.78
CA LYS A 594 25.64 20.50 50.56
C LYS A 594 24.56 21.17 49.69
N ALA A 595 24.95 22.15 48.87
CA ALA A 595 24.02 22.84 47.97
C ALA A 595 23.38 21.91 46.93
N VAL A 596 24.12 20.92 46.43
CA VAL A 596 23.58 19.90 45.50
C VAL A 596 22.56 19.02 46.20
N LYS A 597 22.85 18.54 47.42
CA LYS A 597 21.91 17.71 48.20
C LYS A 597 20.58 18.41 48.46
N GLU A 598 20.61 19.70 48.81
CA GLU A 598 19.39 20.48 49.04
C GLU A 598 18.53 20.61 47.77
N LYS A 599 19.15 20.81 46.60
CA LYS A 599 18.42 20.85 45.31
C LYS A 599 17.84 19.50 44.90
N LEU A 600 18.53 18.41 45.21
CA LEU A 600 18.09 17.04 44.91
C LEU A 600 16.82 16.71 45.70
N LEU A 601 16.79 17.06 46.98
CA LEU A 601 15.65 16.88 47.88
C LEU A 601 14.42 17.70 47.44
N GLU A 602 14.64 18.88 46.85
CA GLU A 602 13.56 19.68 46.27
C GLU A 602 13.02 19.09 44.96
N ALA A 603 13.88 18.50 44.13
CA ALA A 603 13.46 17.83 42.91
C ALA A 603 12.60 16.58 43.21
N GLU A 604 12.97 15.80 44.22
CA GLU A 604 12.21 14.61 44.66
C GLU A 604 10.77 14.95 45.06
N LYS A 605 10.56 16.02 45.83
CA LYS A 605 9.21 16.46 46.23
C LYS A 605 8.34 16.89 45.05
N ASN A 606 8.96 17.51 44.04
CA ASN A 606 8.26 17.91 42.82
C ASN A 606 7.84 16.70 41.99
N ILE A 607 8.67 15.65 41.92
CA ILE A 607 8.34 14.39 41.26
C ILE A 607 7.13 13.72 41.95
N GLU A 608 7.14 13.60 43.27
CA GLU A 608 6.04 13.00 44.03
C GLU A 608 4.71 13.73 43.80
N THR A 609 4.75 15.06 43.69
CA THR A 609 3.57 15.88 43.38
C THR A 609 3.05 15.61 41.96
N LEU A 610 3.94 15.46 40.98
CA LEU A 610 3.57 15.15 39.59
C LEU A 610 2.99 13.74 39.46
N GLU A 611 3.55 12.76 40.16
CA GLU A 611 3.02 11.37 40.19
C GLU A 611 1.59 11.34 40.73
N SER A 612 1.29 12.10 41.78
CA SER A 612 -0.07 12.23 42.32
C SER A 612 -1.05 12.81 41.30
N GLN A 613 -0.64 13.83 40.54
CA GLN A 613 -1.46 14.42 39.48
C GLN A 613 -1.68 13.44 38.31
N LEU A 614 -0.67 12.65 37.97
CA LEU A 614 -0.75 11.64 36.92
C LEU A 614 -1.77 10.55 37.31
N MET A 615 -1.69 10.04 38.54
CA MET A 615 -2.61 9.02 39.06
C MET A 615 -4.07 9.46 38.98
N LYS A 616 -4.35 10.74 39.30
CA LYS A 616 -5.71 11.29 39.19
C LYS A 616 -6.20 11.30 37.73
N LYS A 617 -5.37 11.77 36.78
CA LYS A 617 -5.73 11.78 35.35
C LYS A 617 -5.96 10.38 34.78
N THR A 618 -5.18 9.39 35.23
CA THR A 618 -5.35 8.00 34.82
C THR A 618 -6.72 7.46 35.23
N LYS A 619 -7.16 7.77 36.45
CA LYS A 619 -8.49 7.36 36.94
C LYS A 619 -9.63 8.00 36.13
N ASP A 620 -9.53 9.30 35.86
CA ASP A 620 -10.52 10.01 35.04
C ASP A 620 -10.61 9.42 33.62
N LEU A 621 -9.47 8.98 33.05
CA LEU A 621 -9.41 8.34 31.74
C LEU A 621 -10.06 6.95 31.74
N GLU A 622 -9.87 6.15 32.79
CA GLU A 622 -10.53 4.85 32.93
C GLU A 622 -12.05 4.95 33.03
N GLU A 623 -12.56 5.95 33.75
CA GLU A 623 -14.00 6.22 33.83
C GLU A 623 -14.57 6.59 32.44
N SER A 624 -13.88 7.46 31.69
CA SER A 624 -14.29 7.82 30.32
C SER A 624 -14.26 6.62 29.36
N LYS A 625 -13.27 5.72 29.48
CA LYS A 625 -13.22 4.47 28.69
C LYS A 625 -14.43 3.58 28.97
N LYS A 626 -14.87 3.49 30.23
CA LYS A 626 -16.03 2.68 30.63
C LYS A 626 -17.32 3.21 30.02
N GLU A 627 -17.53 4.53 30.04
CA GLU A 627 -18.68 5.18 29.40
C GLU A 627 -18.71 4.92 27.89
N LYS A 628 -17.56 5.04 27.22
CA LYS A 628 -17.45 4.78 25.78
C LYS A 628 -17.79 3.32 25.43
N ASN A 629 -17.39 2.37 26.27
CA ASN A 629 -17.68 0.95 26.08
C ASN A 629 -19.18 0.63 26.17
N GLU A 630 -19.91 1.31 27.06
CA GLU A 630 -21.37 1.17 27.13
C GLU A 630 -22.06 1.71 25.87
N VAL A 631 -21.57 2.82 25.31
CA VAL A 631 -22.05 3.34 24.02
C VAL A 631 -21.84 2.34 22.88
N TYR A 632 -20.67 1.68 22.82
CA TYR A 632 -20.40 0.66 21.80
C TYR A 632 -21.35 -0.54 21.91
N LYS A 633 -21.63 -1.04 23.12
CA LYS A 633 -22.61 -2.12 23.31
C LYS A 633 -24.01 -1.75 22.83
N MET A 634 -24.45 -0.52 23.06
CA MET A 634 -25.73 -0.03 22.55
C MET A 634 -25.73 0.02 21.01
N LEU A 635 -24.63 0.45 20.40
CA LEU A 635 -24.50 0.51 18.95
C LEU A 635 -24.55 -0.89 18.31
N ASP A 636 -23.83 -1.87 18.87
CA ASP A 636 -23.84 -3.26 18.39
C ASP A 636 -25.25 -3.87 18.45
N SER A 637 -25.98 -3.61 19.53
CA SER A 637 -27.38 -4.08 19.65
C SER A 637 -28.30 -3.46 18.57
N SER A 638 -28.00 -2.22 18.17
CA SER A 638 -28.75 -1.52 17.12
C SER A 638 -28.40 -2.08 15.73
N ILE A 639 -27.12 -2.36 15.47
CA ILE A 639 -26.66 -2.99 14.22
C ILE A 639 -27.32 -4.35 14.03
N LEU A 640 -27.32 -5.20 15.06
CA LEU A 640 -27.98 -6.52 15.01
C LEU A 640 -29.48 -6.44 14.71
N ASN A 641 -30.16 -5.37 15.16
CA ASN A 641 -31.56 -5.14 14.85
C ASN A 641 -31.75 -4.73 13.38
N PHE A 642 -30.87 -3.86 12.85
CA PHE A 642 -30.90 -3.48 11.44
C PHE A 642 -30.64 -4.67 10.51
N GLU A 643 -29.67 -5.53 10.83
CA GLU A 643 -29.39 -6.76 10.07
C GLU A 643 -30.59 -7.70 10.04
N ARG A 644 -31.29 -7.87 11.17
CA ARG A 644 -32.53 -8.67 11.22
C ARG A 644 -33.60 -8.12 10.28
N ARG A 645 -33.82 -6.80 10.30
CA ARG A 645 -34.81 -6.15 9.41
C ARG A 645 -34.41 -6.26 7.94
N LEU A 646 -33.13 -6.21 7.63
CA LEU A 646 -32.61 -6.36 6.26
C LEU A 646 -32.88 -7.78 5.74
N ASN A 647 -32.58 -8.80 6.55
CA ASN A 647 -32.88 -10.20 6.21
C ASN A 647 -34.39 -10.46 6.00
N GLU A 648 -35.25 -9.85 6.82
CA GLU A 648 -36.71 -9.95 6.63
C GLU A 648 -37.18 -9.32 5.32
N LEU A 649 -36.58 -8.21 4.90
CA LEU A 649 -36.89 -7.54 3.64
C LEU A 649 -36.40 -8.35 2.44
N GLU A 650 -35.20 -8.93 2.50
CA GLU A 650 -34.67 -9.81 1.46
C GLU A 650 -35.56 -11.05 1.25
N LEU A 651 -36.03 -11.67 2.34
CA LEU A 651 -36.94 -12.81 2.27
C LEU A 651 -38.28 -12.43 1.63
N LYS A 652 -38.84 -11.25 1.95
CA LYS A 652 -40.07 -10.75 1.32
C LYS A 652 -39.87 -10.48 -0.17
N ASN A 653 -38.74 -9.88 -0.54
CA ASN A 653 -38.43 -9.58 -1.94
C ASN A 653 -38.26 -10.88 -2.76
N SER A 654 -37.57 -11.88 -2.21
CA SER A 654 -37.41 -13.19 -2.84
C SER A 654 -38.76 -13.87 -3.13
N LYS A 655 -39.70 -13.83 -2.18
CA LYS A 655 -41.06 -14.36 -2.37
C LYS A 655 -41.80 -13.63 -3.49
N HIS A 656 -41.76 -12.30 -3.50
CA HIS A 656 -42.41 -11.50 -4.53
C HIS A 656 -41.81 -11.78 -5.92
N THR A 657 -40.49 -11.91 -6.03
CA THR A 657 -39.82 -12.28 -7.30
C THR A 657 -40.25 -13.67 -7.78
N ALA A 658 -40.39 -14.64 -6.88
CA ALA A 658 -40.87 -15.97 -7.24
C ALA A 658 -42.32 -15.95 -7.77
N GLU A 659 -43.20 -15.18 -7.13
CA GLU A 659 -44.59 -14.97 -7.59
C GLU A 659 -44.65 -14.31 -8.97
N GLN A 660 -43.86 -13.26 -9.19
CA GLN A 660 -43.77 -12.59 -10.49
C GLN A 660 -43.27 -13.53 -11.59
N ASN A 661 -42.24 -14.34 -11.31
CA ASN A 661 -41.72 -15.31 -12.26
C ASN A 661 -42.75 -16.39 -12.62
N GLN A 662 -43.57 -16.82 -11.66
CA GLN A 662 -44.66 -17.76 -11.91
C GLN A 662 -45.72 -17.16 -12.85
N GLU A 663 -46.05 -15.87 -12.68
CA GLU A 663 -47.01 -15.17 -13.54
C GLU A 663 -46.46 -14.96 -14.95
N ILE A 664 -45.17 -14.60 -15.08
CA ILE A 664 -44.49 -14.50 -16.37
C ILE A 664 -44.55 -15.83 -17.14
N GLU A 665 -44.34 -16.97 -16.46
CA GLU A 665 -44.44 -18.29 -17.11
C GLU A 665 -45.86 -18.64 -17.56
N LYS A 666 -46.90 -18.24 -16.81
CA LYS A 666 -48.30 -18.39 -17.27
C LYS A 666 -48.55 -17.56 -18.53
N LEU A 667 -48.08 -16.32 -18.56
CA LEU A 667 -48.25 -15.42 -19.71
C LEU A 667 -47.53 -15.95 -20.95
N LYS A 668 -46.31 -16.48 -20.82
CA LYS A 668 -45.59 -17.14 -21.93
C LYS A 668 -46.36 -18.32 -22.51
N LYS A 669 -46.97 -19.16 -21.66
CA LYS A 669 -47.80 -20.29 -22.11
C LYS A 669 -49.03 -19.83 -22.89
N LEU A 670 -49.73 -18.80 -22.39
CA LEU A 670 -50.86 -18.17 -23.09
C LEU A 670 -50.45 -17.60 -24.45
N GLN A 671 -49.32 -16.87 -24.50
CA GLN A 671 -48.79 -16.31 -25.75
C GLN A 671 -48.47 -17.41 -26.78
N ALA A 672 -47.89 -18.53 -26.34
CA ALA A 672 -47.60 -19.66 -27.22
C ALA A 672 -48.88 -20.32 -27.78
N MET A 673 -49.95 -20.41 -26.99
CA MET A 673 -51.25 -20.93 -27.45
C MET A 673 -51.88 -20.02 -28.50
N VAL A 674 -51.93 -18.71 -28.24
CA VAL A 674 -52.46 -17.71 -29.19
C VAL A 674 -51.67 -17.71 -30.50
N THR A 675 -50.34 -17.80 -30.43
CA THR A 675 -49.49 -17.85 -31.62
C THR A 675 -49.77 -19.09 -32.47
N LYS A 676 -50.05 -20.24 -31.83
CA LYS A 676 -50.41 -21.49 -32.51
C LYS A 676 -51.78 -21.41 -33.17
N GLU A 677 -52.75 -20.77 -32.52
CA GLU A 677 -54.10 -20.50 -33.05
C GLU A 677 -54.01 -19.63 -34.32
N ASN A 678 -53.35 -18.47 -34.21
CA ASN A 678 -53.17 -17.53 -35.31
C ASN A 678 -52.46 -18.17 -36.52
N LYS A 679 -51.49 -19.05 -36.29
CA LYS A 679 -50.82 -19.80 -37.36
C LYS A 679 -51.78 -20.74 -38.10
N LYS A 680 -52.70 -21.40 -37.38
CA LYS A 680 -53.72 -22.26 -38.02
C LYS A 680 -54.70 -21.45 -38.85
N GLU A 681 -55.17 -20.31 -38.33
CA GLU A 681 -56.07 -19.41 -39.06
C GLU A 681 -55.43 -18.86 -40.33
N MET A 682 -54.16 -18.41 -40.23
CA MET A 682 -53.37 -17.96 -41.38
C MET A 682 -53.25 -19.03 -42.47
N GLU A 683 -52.94 -20.28 -42.10
CA GLU A 683 -52.87 -21.38 -43.07
C GLU A 683 -54.23 -21.72 -43.68
N GLN A 684 -55.32 -21.57 -42.93
CA GLN A 684 -56.68 -21.71 -43.47
C GLN A 684 -57.01 -20.61 -44.49
N LEU A 685 -56.66 -19.36 -44.18
CA LEU A 685 -56.86 -18.23 -45.10
C LEU A 685 -56.06 -18.40 -46.39
N LYS A 686 -54.80 -18.87 -46.30
CA LYS A 686 -53.98 -19.19 -47.49
C LYS A 686 -54.63 -20.25 -48.38
N ARG A 687 -55.19 -21.31 -47.79
CA ARG A 687 -55.90 -22.37 -48.54
C ARG A 687 -57.12 -21.80 -49.26
N ASN A 688 -57.95 -21.03 -48.57
CA ASN A 688 -59.14 -20.40 -49.15
C ASN A 688 -58.78 -19.45 -50.30
N ALA A 689 -57.71 -18.66 -50.15
CA ALA A 689 -57.21 -17.77 -51.19
C ALA A 689 -56.72 -18.53 -52.44
N CYS A 690 -56.04 -19.67 -52.26
CA CYS A 690 -55.58 -20.52 -53.36
C CYS A 690 -56.77 -21.08 -54.17
N THR A 691 -57.79 -21.60 -53.48
CA THR A 691 -59.02 -22.09 -54.13
C THR A 691 -59.71 -20.99 -54.93
N SER A 692 -59.84 -19.79 -54.34
CA SER A 692 -60.44 -18.64 -55.01
C SER A 692 -59.64 -18.22 -56.26
N ALA A 693 -58.31 -18.25 -56.19
CA ALA A 693 -57.44 -17.94 -57.32
C ALA A 693 -57.60 -18.94 -58.48
N ASP A 694 -57.76 -20.23 -58.18
CA ASP A 694 -58.00 -21.26 -59.19
C ASP A 694 -59.38 -21.13 -59.85
N GLU A 695 -60.41 -20.75 -59.09
CA GLU A 695 -61.73 -20.42 -59.64
C GLU A 695 -61.67 -19.20 -60.57
N ILE A 696 -60.96 -18.14 -60.18
CA ILE A 696 -60.73 -16.96 -61.02
C ILE A 696 -60.01 -17.35 -62.31
N LYS A 697 -58.98 -18.21 -62.26
CA LYS A 697 -58.30 -18.71 -63.48
C LYS A 697 -59.25 -19.46 -64.40
N LYS A 698 -60.11 -20.33 -63.87
CA LYS A 698 -61.12 -21.07 -64.66
C LYS A 698 -62.13 -20.12 -65.31
N LEU A 699 -62.60 -19.11 -64.59
CA LEU A 699 -63.50 -18.09 -65.15
C LEU A 699 -62.82 -17.28 -66.25
N THR A 700 -61.57 -16.88 -66.04
CA THR A 700 -60.77 -16.13 -67.01
C THR A 700 -60.58 -16.93 -68.31
N ALA A 701 -60.27 -18.24 -68.21
CA ALA A 701 -60.16 -19.11 -69.37
C ALA A 701 -61.48 -19.21 -70.16
N ARG A 702 -62.62 -19.33 -69.48
CA ARG A 702 -63.95 -19.33 -70.12
C ARG A 702 -64.29 -18.01 -70.81
N ILE A 703 -63.86 -16.88 -70.24
CA ILE A 703 -64.03 -15.56 -70.87
C ILE A 703 -63.19 -15.51 -72.16
N ALA A 704 -61.93 -15.93 -72.12
CA ALA A 704 -61.07 -15.95 -73.31
C ALA A 704 -61.60 -16.87 -74.43
N GLU A 705 -62.17 -18.03 -74.09
CA GLU A 705 -62.84 -18.91 -75.06
C GLU A 705 -64.05 -18.23 -75.73
N LYS A 706 -64.89 -17.53 -74.95
CA LYS A 706 -66.02 -16.77 -75.48
C LYS A 706 -65.58 -15.63 -76.39
N GLU A 707 -64.55 -14.88 -76.01
CA GLU A 707 -63.98 -13.80 -76.84
C GLU A 707 -63.37 -14.35 -78.14
N GLY A 708 -62.72 -15.52 -78.09
CA GLY A 708 -62.25 -16.23 -79.27
C GLY A 708 -63.38 -16.62 -80.22
N ALA A 709 -64.48 -17.16 -79.70
CA ALA A 709 -65.67 -17.51 -80.48
C ALA A 709 -66.36 -16.28 -81.09
N GLU A 710 -66.43 -15.17 -80.34
CA GLU A 710 -67.01 -13.92 -80.82
C GLU A 710 -66.17 -13.28 -81.95
N ASN A 711 -64.85 -13.37 -81.86
CA ASN A 711 -63.93 -12.91 -82.90
C ASN A 711 -64.01 -13.76 -84.19
N LEU A 712 -64.32 -15.06 -84.09
CA LEU A 712 -64.60 -15.92 -85.24
C LEU A 712 -65.93 -15.55 -85.91
N LEU A 713 -66.97 -15.23 -85.14
CA LEU A 713 -68.25 -14.70 -85.65
C LEU A 713 -68.08 -13.36 -86.37
N LYS A 714 -67.26 -12.45 -85.83
CA LYS A 714 -66.93 -11.16 -86.44
C LYS A 714 -66.10 -11.28 -87.74
N ARG A 715 -65.35 -12.37 -87.92
CA ARG A 715 -64.62 -12.66 -89.19
C ARG A 715 -65.52 -13.30 -90.26
N SER A 716 -66.57 -14.02 -89.88
CA SER A 716 -67.53 -14.62 -90.84
C SER A 716 -68.52 -13.60 -91.43
N ASN A 717 -68.81 -12.50 -90.71
CA ASN A 717 -69.78 -11.48 -91.12
C ASN A 717 -69.15 -10.20 -91.72
N LYS A 718 -68.02 -10.31 -92.42
CA LYS A 718 -67.45 -9.20 -93.21
C LYS A 718 -67.98 -9.23 -94.64
N GLY A 719 -69.29 -9.10 -94.76
CA GLY A 719 -70.00 -8.86 -96.00
C GLY A 719 -71.33 -8.19 -95.68
N VAL A 720 -71.51 -6.99 -96.26
CA VAL A 720 -72.81 -6.34 -96.52
C VAL A 720 -73.39 -5.37 -95.45
N LEU A 721 -73.30 -4.08 -95.84
CA LEU A 721 -74.24 -2.95 -95.68
C LEU A 721 -74.33 -2.07 -94.40
N ARG A 722 -73.85 -0.83 -94.63
CA ARG A 722 -74.41 0.52 -94.38
C ARG A 722 -75.68 0.74 -93.54
N ASN A 723 -75.55 1.82 -92.76
CA ASN A 723 -76.52 2.84 -92.33
C ASN A 723 -77.40 2.58 -91.10
N GLY A 724 -77.30 3.50 -90.13
CA GLY A 724 -78.46 3.94 -89.35
C GLY A 724 -78.27 4.04 -87.84
N SER A 725 -78.18 5.28 -87.37
CA SER A 725 -78.84 5.77 -86.14
C SER A 725 -78.19 5.54 -84.77
N LYS A 726 -77.82 6.68 -84.18
CA LYS A 726 -77.46 6.91 -82.78
C LYS A 726 -78.57 6.42 -81.84
N SER A 727 -78.19 5.69 -80.81
CA SER A 727 -78.89 5.67 -79.52
C SER A 727 -77.87 5.47 -78.42
N ILE A 728 -77.65 6.56 -77.67
CA ILE A 728 -76.86 6.63 -76.46
C ILE A 728 -77.66 5.88 -75.39
N VAL A 729 -77.17 4.73 -74.93
CA VAL A 729 -77.65 4.09 -73.70
C VAL A 729 -76.52 4.18 -72.68
N HIS A 730 -76.71 5.07 -71.72
CA HIS A 730 -75.95 5.07 -70.47
C HIS A 730 -76.23 3.75 -69.74
N VAL A 731 -75.25 2.85 -69.68
CA VAL A 731 -75.20 1.81 -68.66
C VAL A 731 -74.21 2.28 -67.60
N LEU A 732 -74.77 2.76 -66.49
CA LEU A 732 -74.07 2.97 -65.23
C LEU A 732 -73.56 1.61 -64.74
N ILE A 733 -72.26 1.35 -64.90
CA ILE A 733 -71.56 0.41 -64.05
C ILE A 733 -70.98 1.23 -62.90
N ALA A 734 -71.66 1.17 -61.75
CA ALA A 734 -71.09 1.60 -60.49
C ALA A 734 -69.92 0.67 -60.15
N VAL A 735 -68.69 1.11 -60.43
CA VAL A 735 -67.49 0.55 -59.80
C VAL A 735 -67.20 1.46 -58.61
N GLU A 736 -67.73 1.07 -57.46
CA GLU A 736 -67.32 1.64 -56.18
C GLU A 736 -65.80 1.44 -56.03
N SER A 737 -65.13 2.57 -56.09
CA SER A 737 -63.69 2.70 -55.96
C SER A 737 -63.35 2.64 -54.46
N ASN A 738 -63.19 1.44 -53.90
CA ASN A 738 -62.54 1.32 -52.59
C ASN A 738 -61.03 1.40 -52.76
N SER A 739 -60.59 2.65 -52.73
CA SER A 739 -59.24 3.15 -52.47
C SER A 739 -58.47 2.26 -51.48
N ILE A 740 -57.40 1.63 -51.97
CA ILE A 740 -56.30 1.19 -51.11
C ILE A 740 -55.53 2.46 -50.72
N ARG A 741 -55.94 3.07 -49.60
CA ARG A 741 -55.09 4.00 -48.85
C ARG A 741 -53.99 3.18 -48.18
N LEU A 742 -52.80 3.21 -48.76
CA LEU A 742 -51.55 3.01 -48.02
C LEU A 742 -51.39 4.21 -47.08
N SER A 743 -51.93 4.11 -45.87
CA SER A 743 -51.55 4.98 -44.76
C SER A 743 -50.46 4.29 -43.96
N SER A 744 -49.25 4.81 -44.11
CA SER A 744 -48.14 4.70 -43.17
C SER A 744 -48.60 5.09 -41.76
N LEU A 745 -48.40 4.23 -40.77
CA LEU A 745 -48.27 4.67 -39.38
C LEU A 745 -47.77 3.53 -38.48
N VAL A 746 -46.70 3.88 -37.75
CA VAL A 746 -46.19 3.27 -36.51
C VAL A 746 -45.34 2.00 -36.65
N PHE A 747 -44.01 2.19 -36.70
CA PHE A 747 -43.06 1.44 -35.88
C PHE A 747 -41.84 2.31 -35.61
N ASP A 748 -42.00 3.25 -34.67
CA ASP A 748 -40.91 3.80 -33.88
C ASP A 748 -41.27 3.54 -32.41
N LYS A 749 -40.72 2.45 -31.87
CA LYS A 749 -40.34 2.25 -30.46
C LYS A 749 -39.88 0.81 -30.27
N TYR A 750 -38.71 0.68 -29.65
CA TYR A 750 -37.97 -0.54 -29.25
C TYR A 750 -36.99 -1.09 -30.29
N CYS A 751 -35.84 -0.44 -30.41
CA CYS A 751 -34.54 -0.95 -29.93
C CYS A 751 -33.67 0.24 -29.53
#